data_AF-A0A195FKF8-F1
#
_entry.id   AF-A0A195FKF8-F1
#
_cell.length_a   1.000
_cell.length_b   1.000
_cell.length_c   1.000
_cell.angle_alpha   90.00
_cell.angle_beta   90.00
_cell.angle_gamma   90.00
#
_symmetry.space_group_name_H-M   'P 1'
#
loop_
_entity.id
_entity.type
_entity.pdbx_description
1 polymer ?
#
loop_
_entity_poly.entity_id
_entity_poly.type
_entity_poly.pdbx_seq_one_letter_code
_entity_poly.pdbx_strand_id
1 'polypeptide(L)'
;MENPFTTGITFSQETENLNRFMFGWLDYTLFSLLLLVSVLIGVYFGFFSKQDSTTEYFLGGKRMGCFPVAMSIIASHISGISLLGIPTEVFHHGTQYAACIFTAIFTAVITSYIFLPVFYKLQLNSTFEYLEVRFTRPVRILSSVLFTVSLFTYLPIVVYVPALAFAQVSNFSVHAITPILCIVCIIYTSIGGLKAVVWSDTIQFSVTVGGLFSVLVLGIMSVGSVGEVWRISGEGGRLIFFDMDPSPFARNTFWGMTIGMTIIWLGHLGIHPGTVQRFLSVPREIDAKHGLAITAVGMIIVKLICVFTGLIMFAKYHDCDPFLTKSISRTDQTLPYYVMDVAGHLPGLPGLFLAGLVSAALATMSASLNTVSGTIYEDFIKPWIPDSPKKEAIAANIMKGIVGIAGAISVGLVFLVEQLGPVFQIAVSTRGITDGPSLGLFTLGMLVPWANAKGALFGGCVGLVSMLWLVGGTQWYTMHDRIKYDSLPTSVAGCPYPLNQTFSTTIRPTSMNSGEEPMILFQISFIYYILIGAGIVVIVGTIASYFFGIDLEGVDPDHITPIMKRYDTIYNIRYFPITTYVYGRYIHFRIETVKTPNDDAMRGRDILYAFRYIYSLEMTLPMTMQRSLLGLTVLTIVGLMTFLLSKKLSLETRKRDGLLLDMIANISGHLDRLDSGFDDIAAQTGIARNRLLRLVALHRENLLICALLGEKWRQKQTLSIGKPMTMMAKRRKRRRRFILSHYHR
;
A
#
# COMPACT_ATOMS: atom_id res chain seq x y z
N MET A 1 -6.10 -71.28 9.29
CA MET A 1 -4.80 -71.15 8.62
C MET A 1 -4.98 -70.15 7.50
N GLU A 2 -4.68 -68.88 7.78
CA GLU A 2 -4.59 -67.85 6.75
C GLU A 2 -3.36 -68.12 5.89
N ASN A 3 -3.52 -67.97 4.58
CA ASN A 3 -2.51 -68.33 3.59
C ASN A 3 -1.32 -67.34 3.68
N PRO A 4 -0.08 -67.79 3.94
CA PRO A 4 1.09 -66.92 4.15
C PRO A 4 1.51 -66.12 2.89
N PHE A 5 0.93 -66.41 1.72
CA PHE A 5 1.12 -65.61 0.51
C PHE A 5 0.31 -64.29 0.49
N THR A 6 -0.79 -64.20 1.24
CA THR A 6 -1.65 -63.01 1.27
C THR A 6 -1.06 -61.88 2.12
N THR A 7 -0.37 -62.23 3.22
CA THR A 7 0.29 -61.27 4.13
C THR A 7 1.57 -60.66 3.53
N GLY A 8 2.28 -61.41 2.69
CA GLY A 8 3.46 -60.90 1.97
C GLY A 8 3.11 -59.85 0.92
N ILE A 9 1.99 -60.02 0.21
CA ILE A 9 1.51 -59.06 -0.80
C ILE A 9 1.04 -57.77 -0.14
N THR A 10 0.27 -57.83 0.95
CA THR A 10 -0.17 -56.63 1.69
C THR A 10 0.98 -55.83 2.27
N PHE A 11 2.01 -56.49 2.83
CA PHE A 11 3.18 -55.79 3.38
C PHE A 11 4.04 -55.16 2.26
N SER A 12 4.24 -55.84 1.12
CA SER A 12 4.93 -55.24 -0.02
C SER A 12 4.14 -54.05 -0.59
N GLN A 13 2.81 -54.13 -0.65
CA GLN A 13 1.95 -53.05 -1.15
C GLN A 13 1.90 -51.85 -0.19
N GLU A 14 1.89 -52.07 1.13
CA GLU A 14 2.02 -51.01 2.14
C GLU A 14 3.39 -50.32 2.07
N THR A 15 4.46 -51.11 1.90
CA THR A 15 5.84 -50.57 1.79
C THR A 15 6.02 -49.81 0.47
N GLU A 16 5.45 -50.30 -0.62
CA GLU A 16 5.47 -49.65 -1.94
C GLU A 16 4.62 -48.37 -1.96
N ASN A 17 3.47 -48.37 -1.27
CA ASN A 17 2.65 -47.18 -1.06
C ASN A 17 3.36 -46.15 -0.17
N LEU A 18 4.04 -46.55 0.92
CA LEU A 18 4.85 -45.62 1.72
C LEU A 18 6.01 -45.03 0.91
N ASN A 19 6.73 -45.86 0.15
CA ASN A 19 7.84 -45.42 -0.69
C ASN A 19 7.39 -44.46 -1.79
N ARG A 20 6.15 -44.58 -2.29
CA ARG A 20 5.57 -43.66 -3.28
C ARG A 20 5.38 -42.23 -2.76
N PHE A 21 5.22 -42.05 -1.45
CA PHE A 21 5.09 -40.73 -0.81
C PHE A 21 6.41 -40.20 -0.23
N MET A 22 7.52 -40.91 -0.42
CA MET A 22 8.85 -40.52 0.03
C MET A 22 9.77 -40.19 -1.13
N PHE A 23 10.81 -39.40 -0.86
CA PHE A 23 11.83 -39.07 -1.86
C PHE A 23 12.68 -40.28 -2.25
N GLY A 24 12.80 -40.49 -3.57
CA GLY A 24 13.80 -41.36 -4.14
C GLY A 24 15.19 -40.71 -4.20
N TRP A 25 16.22 -41.50 -4.48
CA TRP A 25 17.60 -40.99 -4.59
C TRP A 25 17.75 -39.94 -5.70
N LEU A 26 16.99 -40.06 -6.80
CA LEU A 26 16.95 -39.06 -7.87
C LEU A 26 16.35 -37.73 -7.40
N ASP A 27 15.31 -37.77 -6.57
CA ASP A 27 14.70 -36.57 -5.99
C ASP A 27 15.69 -35.83 -5.11
N TYR A 28 16.38 -36.54 -4.22
CA TYR A 28 17.46 -35.97 -3.40
C TYR A 28 18.61 -35.41 -4.24
N THR A 29 18.96 -36.08 -5.34
CA THR A 29 20.05 -35.65 -6.23
C THR A 29 19.71 -34.35 -6.94
N LEU A 30 18.53 -34.26 -7.57
CA LEU A 30 18.08 -33.05 -8.25
C LEU A 30 17.85 -31.89 -7.28
N PHE A 31 17.30 -32.20 -6.10
CA PHE A 31 17.15 -31.24 -5.02
C PHE A 31 18.49 -30.65 -4.57
N SER A 32 19.45 -31.52 -4.27
CA SER A 32 20.79 -31.10 -3.82
C SER A 32 21.55 -30.35 -4.91
N LEU A 33 21.40 -30.76 -6.18
CA LEU A 33 22.02 -30.09 -7.32
C LEU A 33 21.53 -28.65 -7.47
N LEU A 34 20.22 -28.40 -7.33
CA LEU A 34 19.68 -27.03 -7.44
C LEU A 34 20.19 -26.13 -6.30
N LEU A 35 20.26 -26.65 -5.08
CA LEU A 35 20.85 -25.92 -3.95
C LEU A 35 22.35 -25.66 -4.17
N LEU A 36 23.09 -26.65 -4.68
CA LEU A 36 24.50 -26.51 -5.00
C LEU A 36 24.74 -25.43 -6.06
N VAL A 37 23.96 -25.40 -7.14
CA VAL A 37 24.04 -24.35 -8.17
C VAL A 37 23.86 -22.96 -7.55
N SER A 38 22.94 -22.83 -6.60
CA SER A 38 22.68 -21.57 -5.91
C SER A 38 23.89 -21.10 -5.09
N VAL A 39 24.53 -22.03 -4.38
CA VAL A 39 25.78 -21.76 -3.65
C VAL A 39 26.91 -21.40 -4.62
N LEU A 40 27.06 -22.15 -5.73
CA LEU A 40 28.10 -21.91 -6.73
C LEU A 40 27.96 -20.54 -7.40
N ILE A 41 26.75 -20.08 -7.70
CA ILE A 41 26.50 -18.73 -8.22
C ILE A 41 26.92 -17.68 -7.17
N GLY A 42 26.55 -17.89 -5.90
CA GLY A 42 26.97 -17.00 -4.81
C GLY A 42 28.50 -16.91 -4.69
N VAL A 43 29.19 -18.05 -4.69
CA VAL A 43 30.66 -18.14 -4.64
C VAL A 43 31.29 -17.50 -5.88
N TYR A 44 30.76 -17.77 -7.08
CA TYR A 44 31.27 -17.19 -8.32
C TYR A 44 31.26 -15.66 -8.26
N PHE A 45 30.12 -15.06 -7.91
CA PHE A 45 30.01 -13.61 -7.82
C PHE A 45 30.78 -13.02 -6.63
N GLY A 46 30.95 -13.75 -5.53
CA GLY A 46 31.72 -13.26 -4.38
C GLY A 46 33.23 -13.25 -4.59
N PHE A 47 33.78 -14.22 -5.33
CA PHE A 47 35.24 -14.33 -5.52
C PHE A 47 35.72 -13.81 -6.89
N PHE A 48 34.93 -13.97 -7.95
CA PHE A 48 35.36 -13.67 -9.32
C PHE A 48 34.78 -12.38 -9.91
N SER A 49 33.67 -11.88 -9.35
CA SER A 49 33.09 -10.59 -9.71
C SER A 49 33.36 -9.58 -8.59
N LYS A 50 34.54 -8.93 -8.58
CA LYS A 50 34.86 -7.89 -7.59
C LYS A 50 33.73 -6.86 -7.50
N GLN A 51 33.09 -6.78 -6.34
CA GLN A 51 32.12 -5.74 -5.99
C GLN A 51 32.87 -4.71 -5.14
N ASP A 52 33.51 -3.75 -5.79
CA ASP A 52 34.50 -2.88 -5.14
C ASP A 52 33.85 -1.72 -4.35
N SER A 53 32.50 -1.61 -4.31
CA SER A 53 31.81 -0.55 -3.55
C SER A 53 30.49 -0.97 -2.91
N THR A 54 30.11 -0.28 -1.83
CA THR A 54 28.77 -0.40 -1.19
C THR A 54 27.62 -0.07 -2.14
N THR A 55 27.83 0.87 -3.05
CA THR A 55 26.87 1.23 -4.11
C THR A 55 26.69 0.09 -5.11
N GLU A 56 27.75 -0.64 -5.42
CA GLU A 56 27.69 -1.83 -6.27
C GLU A 56 26.98 -3.00 -5.59
N TYR A 57 27.21 -3.16 -4.28
CA TYR A 57 26.54 -4.17 -3.45
C TYR A 57 25.01 -3.94 -3.35
N PHE A 58 24.56 -2.68 -3.20
CA PHE A 58 23.13 -2.35 -3.03
C PHE A 58 22.37 -2.01 -4.31
N LEU A 59 23.03 -1.42 -5.32
CA LEU A 59 22.34 -0.90 -6.52
C LEU A 59 22.78 -1.60 -7.80
N GLY A 60 23.70 -2.57 -7.73
CA GLY A 60 24.14 -3.34 -8.88
C GLY A 60 24.76 -2.50 -10.02
N GLY A 61 25.21 -1.28 -9.71
CA GLY A 61 25.85 -0.36 -10.67
C GLY A 61 24.91 0.42 -11.61
N LYS A 62 23.59 0.45 -11.36
CA LYS A 62 22.59 1.23 -12.12
C LYS A 62 22.58 1.02 -13.66
N ARG A 63 22.99 -0.16 -14.12
CA ARG A 63 23.04 -0.54 -15.54
C ARG A 63 22.14 -1.75 -15.84
N MET A 64 21.19 -2.04 -14.96
CA MET A 64 20.37 -3.23 -15.07
C MET A 64 19.25 -3.05 -16.11
N GLY A 65 19.03 -4.10 -16.91
CA GLY A 65 17.90 -4.15 -17.83
C GLY A 65 16.57 -4.25 -17.10
N CYS A 66 15.52 -3.67 -17.68
CA CYS A 66 14.16 -3.69 -17.14
C CYS A 66 13.62 -5.11 -16.92
N PHE A 67 13.82 -6.02 -17.89
CA PHE A 67 13.31 -7.39 -17.80
C PHE A 67 13.97 -8.22 -16.67
N PRO A 68 15.31 -8.29 -16.54
CA PRO A 68 15.95 -8.96 -15.39
C PRO A 68 15.52 -8.41 -14.03
N VAL A 69 15.35 -7.08 -13.92
CA VAL A 69 14.85 -6.44 -12.70
C VAL A 69 13.42 -6.90 -12.39
N ALA A 70 12.53 -6.88 -13.39
CA ALA A 70 11.16 -7.33 -13.23
C ALA A 70 11.09 -8.80 -12.79
N MET A 71 11.90 -9.68 -13.40
CA MET A 71 12.00 -11.10 -13.04
C MET A 71 12.52 -11.31 -11.62
N SER A 72 13.53 -10.55 -11.19
CA SER A 72 14.01 -10.60 -9.80
C SER A 72 12.94 -10.14 -8.81
N ILE A 73 12.18 -9.08 -9.14
CA ILE A 73 11.07 -8.64 -8.30
C ILE A 73 10.01 -9.73 -8.22
N ILE A 74 9.59 -10.33 -9.35
CA ILE A 74 8.64 -11.46 -9.37
C ILE A 74 9.17 -12.60 -8.48
N ALA A 75 10.40 -13.05 -8.71
CA ALA A 75 11.01 -14.13 -7.93
C ALA A 75 11.04 -13.84 -6.42
N SER A 76 11.33 -12.60 -6.03
CA SER A 76 11.36 -12.20 -4.62
C SER A 76 9.98 -12.09 -3.96
N HIS A 77 8.91 -11.92 -4.75
CA HIS A 77 7.52 -11.84 -4.24
C HIS A 77 6.77 -13.17 -4.35
N ILE A 78 7.19 -14.06 -5.25
CA ILE A 78 6.71 -15.45 -5.31
C ILE A 78 7.48 -16.27 -4.27
N SER A 79 7.02 -16.20 -3.02
CA SER A 79 7.58 -16.96 -1.92
C SER A 79 7.01 -18.39 -1.84
N GLY A 80 7.69 -19.27 -1.10
CA GLY A 80 7.14 -20.58 -0.75
C GLY A 80 5.76 -20.49 -0.07
N ILE A 81 5.51 -19.42 0.70
CA ILE A 81 4.21 -19.12 1.30
C ILE A 81 3.14 -18.90 0.23
N SER A 82 3.46 -18.20 -0.88
CA SER A 82 2.49 -18.00 -1.97
C SER A 82 2.23 -19.29 -2.73
N LEU A 83 3.28 -20.04 -3.04
CA LEU A 83 3.18 -21.29 -3.82
C LEU A 83 2.41 -22.38 -3.08
N LEU A 84 2.55 -22.48 -1.76
CA LEU A 84 1.87 -23.48 -0.93
C LEU A 84 0.57 -22.97 -0.31
N GLY A 85 0.55 -21.70 0.12
CA GLY A 85 -0.58 -21.09 0.81
C GLY A 85 -1.76 -20.79 -0.12
N ILE A 86 -1.53 -20.30 -1.34
CA ILE A 86 -2.64 -19.94 -2.26
C ILE A 86 -3.44 -21.19 -2.69
N PRO A 87 -2.82 -22.30 -3.14
CA PRO A 87 -3.59 -23.50 -3.49
C PRO A 87 -4.38 -24.05 -2.31
N THR A 88 -3.78 -24.06 -1.12
CA THR A 88 -4.43 -24.50 0.13
C THR A 88 -5.59 -23.60 0.51
N GLU A 89 -5.44 -22.27 0.36
CA GLU A 89 -6.52 -21.30 0.59
C GLU A 89 -7.68 -21.54 -0.37
N VAL A 90 -7.42 -21.82 -1.65
CA VAL A 90 -8.47 -22.11 -2.64
C VAL A 90 -9.17 -23.44 -2.38
N PHE A 91 -8.43 -24.46 -1.96
CA PHE A 91 -8.97 -25.76 -1.57
C PHE A 91 -10.02 -25.63 -0.45
N HIS A 92 -9.68 -24.86 0.60
CA HIS A 92 -10.53 -24.73 1.79
C HIS A 92 -11.55 -23.58 1.71
N HIS A 93 -11.30 -22.51 0.95
CA HIS A 93 -12.11 -21.29 1.00
C HIS A 93 -12.61 -20.76 -0.34
N GLY A 94 -12.22 -21.37 -1.48
CA GLY A 94 -12.73 -21.01 -2.81
C GLY A 94 -11.86 -20.03 -3.61
N THR A 95 -12.34 -19.65 -4.80
CA THR A 95 -11.56 -18.92 -5.82
C THR A 95 -11.50 -17.41 -5.64
N GLN A 96 -11.96 -16.83 -4.53
CA GLN A 96 -11.95 -15.37 -4.31
C GLN A 96 -10.56 -14.75 -4.52
N TYR A 97 -9.48 -15.50 -4.23
CA TYR A 97 -8.10 -15.02 -4.44
C TYR A 97 -7.81 -14.66 -5.92
N ALA A 98 -8.56 -15.21 -6.88
CA ALA A 98 -8.44 -14.86 -8.30
C ALA A 98 -8.69 -13.36 -8.58
N ALA A 99 -9.40 -12.66 -7.68
CA ALA A 99 -9.57 -11.20 -7.75
C ALA A 99 -8.22 -10.44 -7.61
N CYS A 100 -7.12 -11.12 -7.30
CA CYS A 100 -5.77 -10.55 -7.33
C CYS A 100 -5.36 -9.95 -8.69
N ILE A 101 -6.06 -10.28 -9.79
CA ILE A 101 -5.91 -9.60 -11.09
C ILE A 101 -6.14 -8.08 -10.94
N PHE A 102 -7.25 -7.69 -10.32
CA PHE A 102 -7.58 -6.29 -10.09
C PHE A 102 -6.57 -5.64 -9.14
N THR A 103 -6.17 -6.38 -8.12
CA THR A 103 -5.14 -5.94 -7.17
C THR A 103 -3.84 -5.57 -7.85
N ALA A 104 -3.32 -6.47 -8.70
CA ALA A 104 -2.10 -6.24 -9.43
C ALA A 104 -2.18 -4.99 -10.32
N ILE A 105 -3.33 -4.79 -11.01
CA ILE A 105 -3.57 -3.62 -11.85
C ILE A 105 -3.56 -2.34 -11.01
N PHE A 106 -4.36 -2.28 -9.93
CA PHE A 106 -4.44 -1.10 -9.08
C PHE A 106 -3.11 -0.78 -8.41
N THR A 107 -2.42 -1.78 -7.87
CA THR A 107 -1.09 -1.58 -7.26
C THR A 107 -0.08 -1.07 -8.29
N ALA A 108 -0.04 -1.62 -9.51
CA ALA A 108 0.87 -1.15 -10.55
C ALA A 108 0.60 0.31 -10.94
N VAL A 109 -0.67 0.68 -11.12
CA VAL A 109 -1.07 2.06 -11.43
C VAL A 109 -0.69 3.01 -10.29
N ILE A 110 -1.07 2.69 -9.06
CA ILE A 110 -0.81 3.54 -7.90
C ILE A 110 0.70 3.69 -7.67
N THR A 111 1.48 2.60 -7.73
CA THR A 111 2.94 2.66 -7.59
C THR A 111 3.59 3.49 -8.70
N SER A 112 3.14 3.34 -9.95
CA SER A 112 3.68 4.08 -11.10
C SER A 112 3.48 5.60 -11.01
N TYR A 113 2.36 6.05 -10.45
CA TYR A 113 2.02 7.48 -10.39
C TYR A 113 2.31 8.14 -9.04
N ILE A 114 2.17 7.42 -7.92
CA ILE A 114 2.32 7.99 -6.58
C ILE A 114 3.75 7.84 -6.06
N PHE A 115 4.21 6.60 -5.92
CA PHE A 115 5.45 6.28 -5.19
C PHE A 115 6.70 6.36 -6.08
N LEU A 116 6.68 5.69 -7.23
CA LEU A 116 7.86 5.54 -8.08
C LEU A 116 8.46 6.88 -8.56
N PRO A 117 7.67 7.89 -9.01
CA PRO A 117 8.24 9.16 -9.48
C PRO A 117 9.02 9.92 -8.40
N VAL A 118 8.57 9.84 -7.15
CA VAL A 118 9.23 10.51 -6.01
C VAL A 118 10.59 9.86 -5.74
N PHE A 119 10.61 8.53 -5.59
CA PHE A 119 11.87 7.80 -5.37
C PHE A 119 12.83 7.95 -6.55
N TYR A 120 12.31 7.89 -7.78
CA TYR A 120 13.13 8.00 -8.98
C TYR A 120 13.74 9.39 -9.14
N LYS A 121 13.04 10.45 -8.71
CA LYS A 121 13.57 11.80 -8.74
C LYS A 121 14.65 12.04 -7.67
N LEU A 122 14.44 11.52 -6.45
CA LEU A 122 15.34 11.78 -5.32
C LEU A 122 16.60 10.89 -5.34
N GLN A 123 16.55 9.71 -5.96
CA GLN A 123 17.71 8.80 -6.11
C GLN A 123 18.45 8.50 -4.78
N LEU A 124 17.69 8.40 -3.68
CA LEU A 124 18.23 8.16 -2.34
C LEU A 124 18.77 6.73 -2.21
N ASN A 125 19.78 6.54 -1.35
CA ASN A 125 20.40 5.23 -1.13
C ASN A 125 19.52 4.33 -0.27
N SER A 126 18.82 4.92 0.71
CA SER A 126 17.83 4.24 1.54
C SER A 126 16.43 4.77 1.22
N THR A 127 15.46 3.88 1.15
CA THR A 127 14.06 4.26 0.98
C THR A 127 13.55 5.08 2.18
N PHE A 128 14.08 4.85 3.38
CA PHE A 128 13.69 5.59 4.59
C PHE A 128 14.30 6.99 4.67
N GLU A 129 15.38 7.25 3.92
CA GLU A 129 15.98 8.59 3.80
C GLU A 129 14.96 9.60 3.25
N TYR A 130 14.00 9.13 2.44
CA TYR A 130 12.85 9.95 2.00
C TYR A 130 12.12 10.60 3.17
N LEU A 131 11.88 9.85 4.25
CA LEU A 131 11.14 10.35 5.41
C LEU A 131 11.97 11.33 6.24
N GLU A 132 13.30 11.24 6.17
CA GLU A 132 14.18 12.23 6.79
C GLU A 132 14.17 13.55 6.03
N VAL A 133 14.31 13.50 4.69
CA VAL A 133 14.26 14.72 3.87
C VAL A 133 12.87 15.35 3.80
N ARG A 134 11.80 14.54 3.93
CA ARG A 134 10.41 15.03 3.96
C ARG A 134 10.02 15.56 5.33
N PHE A 135 10.47 14.92 6.41
CA PHE A 135 10.10 15.27 7.77
C PHE A 135 11.34 15.55 8.62
N THR A 136 11.88 14.52 9.26
CA THR A 136 13.04 14.60 10.16
C THR A 136 13.60 13.20 10.43
N ARG A 137 14.84 13.12 10.93
CA ARG A 137 15.52 11.87 11.27
C ARG A 137 14.72 10.92 12.18
N PRO A 138 14.01 11.37 13.24
CA PRO A 138 13.18 10.47 14.05
C PRO A 138 12.12 9.69 13.26
N VAL A 139 11.53 10.29 12.21
CA VAL A 139 10.52 9.60 11.37
C VAL A 139 11.17 8.51 10.51
N ARG A 140 12.38 8.76 10.01
CA ARG A 140 13.21 7.75 9.33
C ARG A 140 13.52 6.58 10.26
N ILE A 141 14.00 6.87 11.48
CA ILE A 141 14.34 5.83 12.47
C ILE A 141 13.10 5.00 12.84
N LEU A 142 11.95 5.63 13.08
CA LEU A 142 10.70 4.92 13.36
C LEU A 142 10.37 3.91 12.24
N SER A 143 10.41 4.35 10.98
CA SER A 143 10.08 3.48 9.83
C SER A 143 11.11 2.37 9.61
N SER A 144 12.38 2.67 9.84
CA SER A 144 13.47 1.69 9.78
C SER A 144 13.29 0.61 10.85
N VAL A 145 12.95 0.99 12.09
CA VAL A 145 12.62 0.04 13.18
C VAL A 145 11.39 -0.80 12.82
N LEU A 146 10.30 -0.18 12.34
CA LEU A 146 9.08 -0.89 11.93
C LEU A 146 9.40 -1.96 10.87
N PHE A 147 10.21 -1.60 9.87
CA PHE A 147 10.61 -2.52 8.82
C PHE A 147 11.50 -3.65 9.34
N THR A 148 12.50 -3.35 10.18
CA THR A 148 13.35 -4.36 10.79
C THR A 148 12.54 -5.37 11.61
N VAL A 149 11.61 -4.89 12.45
CA VAL A 149 10.71 -5.76 13.23
C VAL A 149 9.83 -6.60 12.30
N SER A 150 9.26 -5.99 11.24
CA SER A 150 8.45 -6.70 10.23
C SER A 150 9.20 -7.90 9.65
N LEU A 151 10.47 -7.71 9.28
CA LEU A 151 11.28 -8.78 8.71
C LEU A 151 11.63 -9.86 9.73
N PHE A 152 11.92 -9.51 10.99
CA PHE A 152 12.15 -10.51 12.03
C PHE A 152 10.92 -11.35 12.34
N THR A 153 9.71 -10.83 12.13
CA THR A 153 8.47 -11.61 12.27
C THR A 153 8.17 -12.44 11.02
N TYR A 154 8.52 -11.94 9.83
CA TYR A 154 8.23 -12.61 8.55
C TYR A 154 9.23 -13.73 8.19
N LEU A 155 10.53 -13.50 8.39
CA LEU A 155 11.60 -14.45 8.02
C LEU A 155 11.41 -15.86 8.62
N PRO A 156 11.04 -16.04 9.90
CA PRO A 156 10.81 -17.37 10.47
C PRO A 156 9.71 -18.14 9.72
N ILE A 157 8.65 -17.45 9.29
CA ILE A 157 7.54 -18.03 8.54
C ILE A 157 8.01 -18.46 7.15
N VAL A 158 8.83 -17.63 6.49
CA VAL A 158 9.42 -17.95 5.18
C VAL A 158 10.27 -19.21 5.22
N VAL A 159 11.01 -19.45 6.32
CA VAL A 159 11.84 -20.66 6.49
C VAL A 159 10.99 -21.87 6.88
N TYR A 160 9.95 -21.68 7.69
CA TYR A 160 9.10 -22.76 8.18
C TYR A 160 8.38 -23.50 7.04
N VAL A 161 7.82 -22.78 6.06
CA VAL A 161 7.06 -23.38 4.94
C VAL A 161 7.82 -24.42 4.13
N PRO A 162 8.99 -24.10 3.54
CA PRO A 162 9.77 -25.08 2.79
C PRO A 162 10.29 -26.22 3.69
N ALA A 163 10.60 -25.94 4.96
CA ALA A 163 11.03 -26.96 5.91
C ALA A 163 9.90 -27.94 6.23
N LEU A 164 8.66 -27.46 6.38
CA LEU A 164 7.47 -28.29 6.56
C LEU A 164 7.22 -29.19 5.34
N ALA A 165 7.30 -28.63 4.14
CA ALA A 165 7.12 -29.38 2.90
C ALA A 165 8.21 -30.46 2.72
N PHE A 166 9.48 -30.14 3.05
CA PHE A 166 10.57 -31.10 2.98
C PHE A 166 10.51 -32.18 4.06
N ALA A 167 10.11 -31.83 5.29
CA ALA A 167 9.92 -32.78 6.38
C ALA A 167 8.92 -33.88 6.01
N GLN A 168 7.84 -33.51 5.33
CA GLN A 168 6.78 -34.43 4.93
C GLN A 168 7.24 -35.53 3.98
N VAL A 169 8.13 -35.21 3.02
CA VAL A 169 8.56 -36.15 1.98
C VAL A 169 9.87 -36.87 2.29
N SER A 170 10.64 -36.33 3.24
CA SER A 170 11.93 -36.88 3.66
C SER A 170 11.88 -37.61 5.01
N ASN A 171 10.80 -37.43 5.76
CA ASN A 171 10.64 -37.93 7.13
C ASN A 171 11.68 -37.37 8.13
N PHE A 172 12.35 -36.28 7.80
CA PHE A 172 13.19 -35.53 8.74
C PHE A 172 12.36 -34.54 9.56
N SER A 173 12.80 -34.25 10.78
CA SER A 173 12.17 -33.22 11.61
C SER A 173 12.34 -31.84 10.97
N VAL A 174 11.26 -31.03 10.99
CA VAL A 174 11.27 -29.61 10.57
C VAL A 174 12.38 -28.84 11.29
N HIS A 175 12.66 -29.16 12.56
CA HIS A 175 13.71 -28.54 13.37
C HIS A 175 15.13 -28.90 12.93
N ALA A 176 15.32 -30.02 12.22
CA ALA A 176 16.63 -30.37 11.65
C ALA A 176 16.85 -29.69 10.29
N ILE A 177 15.79 -29.61 9.47
CA ILE A 177 15.84 -29.01 8.13
C ILE A 177 16.01 -27.49 8.20
N THR A 178 15.30 -26.84 9.15
CA THR A 178 15.28 -25.38 9.29
C THR A 178 16.69 -24.77 9.45
N PRO A 179 17.54 -25.22 10.40
CA PRO A 179 18.92 -24.73 10.50
C PRO A 179 19.75 -24.95 9.23
N ILE A 180 19.58 -26.09 8.55
CA ILE A 180 20.32 -26.41 7.32
C ILE A 180 19.97 -25.40 6.22
N LEU A 181 18.68 -25.17 5.97
CA LEU A 181 18.21 -24.19 4.99
C LEU A 181 18.70 -22.78 5.32
N CYS A 182 18.64 -22.38 6.60
CA CYS A 182 19.16 -21.09 7.05
C CYS A 182 20.67 -20.96 6.85
N ILE A 183 21.47 -21.97 7.20
CA ILE A 183 22.93 -21.95 7.03
C ILE A 183 23.29 -21.80 5.56
N VAL A 184 22.66 -22.60 4.68
CA VAL A 184 22.86 -22.48 3.24
C VAL A 184 22.52 -21.06 2.78
N CYS A 185 21.38 -20.51 3.23
CA CYS A 185 20.96 -19.15 2.90
C CYS A 185 21.97 -18.08 3.33
N ILE A 186 22.41 -18.14 4.59
CA ILE A 186 23.36 -17.18 5.17
C ILE A 186 24.67 -17.20 4.40
N ILE A 187 25.20 -18.39 4.07
CA ILE A 187 26.48 -18.54 3.38
C ILE A 187 26.42 -17.86 2.00
N TYR A 188 25.46 -18.23 1.15
CA TYR A 188 25.45 -17.67 -0.21
C TYR A 188 25.07 -16.18 -0.23
N THR A 189 24.19 -15.74 0.69
CA THR A 189 23.81 -14.31 0.81
C THR A 189 24.98 -13.46 1.28
N SER A 190 25.76 -13.95 2.24
CA SER A 190 26.93 -13.25 2.79
C SER A 190 28.07 -13.13 1.77
N ILE A 191 28.17 -14.08 0.82
CA ILE A 191 29.25 -14.12 -0.17
C ILE A 191 28.88 -13.32 -1.44
N GLY A 192 27.64 -13.40 -1.93
CA GLY A 192 27.30 -12.98 -3.31
C GLY A 192 26.79 -11.54 -3.53
N GLY A 193 26.19 -10.89 -2.52
CA GLY A 193 25.56 -9.56 -2.69
C GLY A 193 24.38 -9.53 -3.68
N LEU A 194 23.82 -8.35 -3.97
CA LEU A 194 22.56 -8.23 -4.73
C LEU A 194 22.63 -8.82 -6.15
N LYS A 195 23.77 -8.69 -6.86
CA LYS A 195 23.93 -9.23 -8.22
C LYS A 195 23.82 -10.77 -8.25
N ALA A 196 24.44 -11.44 -7.28
CA ALA A 196 24.35 -12.90 -7.17
C ALA A 196 22.93 -13.35 -6.86
N VAL A 197 22.27 -12.66 -5.92
CA VAL A 197 20.87 -12.90 -5.53
C VAL A 197 19.96 -12.79 -6.77
N VAL A 198 20.06 -11.70 -7.54
CA VAL A 198 19.26 -11.50 -8.76
C VAL A 198 19.40 -12.66 -9.76
N TRP A 199 20.62 -13.15 -9.98
CA TRP A 199 20.87 -14.25 -10.93
C TRP A 199 20.44 -15.62 -10.40
N SER A 200 20.73 -15.93 -9.14
CA SER A 200 20.25 -17.17 -8.51
C SER A 200 18.72 -17.21 -8.52
N ASP A 201 18.08 -16.10 -8.16
CA ASP A 201 16.62 -15.95 -8.12
C ASP A 201 16.02 -16.20 -9.51
N THR A 202 16.64 -15.69 -10.57
CA THR A 202 16.14 -15.86 -11.94
C THR A 202 16.14 -17.32 -12.38
N ILE A 203 17.22 -18.06 -12.10
CA ILE A 203 17.33 -19.49 -12.44
C ILE A 203 16.37 -20.31 -11.57
N GLN A 204 16.36 -20.08 -10.27
CA GLN A 204 15.48 -20.75 -9.31
C GLN A 204 14.00 -20.54 -9.63
N PHE A 205 13.61 -19.31 -9.96
CA PHE A 205 12.25 -18.98 -10.37
C PHE A 205 11.85 -19.72 -11.64
N SER A 206 12.74 -19.80 -12.64
CA SER A 206 12.48 -20.52 -13.89
C SER A 206 12.21 -22.01 -13.63
N VAL A 207 13.01 -22.65 -12.77
CA VAL A 207 12.82 -24.06 -12.37
C VAL A 207 11.51 -24.23 -11.60
N THR A 208 11.19 -23.30 -10.69
CA THR A 208 9.98 -23.33 -9.87
C THR A 208 8.71 -23.23 -10.73
N VAL A 209 8.69 -22.31 -11.69
CA VAL A 209 7.57 -22.17 -12.65
C VAL A 209 7.43 -23.42 -13.50
N GLY A 210 8.55 -24.01 -13.95
CA GLY A 210 8.54 -25.28 -14.68
C GLY A 210 7.95 -26.43 -13.86
N GLY A 211 8.38 -26.58 -12.60
CA GLY A 211 7.83 -27.59 -11.68
C GLY A 211 6.35 -27.40 -11.41
N LEU A 212 5.91 -26.16 -11.17
CA LEU A 212 4.50 -25.83 -10.94
C LEU A 212 3.65 -26.15 -12.18
N PHE A 213 4.14 -25.83 -13.38
CA PHE A 213 3.46 -26.15 -14.63
C PHE A 213 3.36 -27.66 -14.87
N SER A 214 4.42 -28.44 -14.61
CA SER A 214 4.39 -29.90 -14.73
C SER A 214 3.37 -30.53 -13.79
N VAL A 215 3.34 -30.10 -12.53
CA VAL A 215 2.36 -30.57 -11.53
C VAL A 215 0.93 -30.18 -11.92
N LEU A 216 0.74 -29.01 -12.53
CA LEU A 216 -0.56 -28.57 -13.04
C LEU A 216 -1.08 -29.53 -14.13
N VAL A 217 -0.23 -29.85 -15.12
CA VAL A 217 -0.59 -30.74 -16.24
C VAL A 217 -0.92 -32.15 -15.74
N LEU A 218 -0.07 -32.73 -14.90
CA LEU A 218 -0.31 -34.04 -14.30
C LEU A 218 -1.58 -34.06 -13.45
N GLY A 219 -1.84 -32.96 -12.76
CA GLY A 219 -3.06 -32.71 -12.02
C GLY A 219 -4.32 -32.84 -12.84
N ILE A 220 -4.38 -32.07 -13.94
CA ILE A 220 -5.50 -32.09 -14.89
C ILE A 220 -5.71 -33.52 -15.42
N MET A 221 -4.63 -34.21 -15.79
CA MET A 221 -4.71 -35.59 -16.26
C MET A 221 -5.23 -36.55 -15.19
N SER A 222 -4.87 -36.33 -13.92
CA SER A 222 -5.29 -37.20 -12.81
C SER A 222 -6.78 -37.07 -12.45
N VAL A 223 -7.39 -35.92 -12.74
CA VAL A 223 -8.84 -35.69 -12.61
C VAL A 223 -9.57 -36.06 -13.92
N GLY A 224 -8.86 -36.00 -15.05
CA GLY A 224 -9.34 -36.41 -16.37
C GLY A 224 -9.37 -35.27 -17.37
N SER A 225 -9.95 -34.11 -17.00
CA SER A 225 -9.97 -32.92 -17.86
C SER A 225 -10.15 -31.62 -17.08
N VAL A 226 -9.84 -30.49 -17.73
CA VAL A 226 -10.12 -29.15 -17.18
C VAL A 226 -11.63 -28.94 -16.96
N GLY A 227 -12.46 -29.48 -17.84
CA GLY A 227 -13.92 -29.40 -17.70
C GLY A 227 -14.42 -30.11 -16.45
N GLU A 228 -13.83 -31.26 -16.13
CA GLU A 228 -14.17 -32.02 -14.93
C GLU A 228 -13.71 -31.33 -13.64
N VAL A 229 -12.49 -30.78 -13.64
CA VAL A 229 -12.02 -29.93 -12.52
C VAL A 229 -12.99 -28.79 -12.26
N TRP A 230 -13.46 -28.12 -13.32
CA TRP A 230 -14.41 -27.03 -13.22
C TRP A 230 -15.79 -27.50 -12.71
N ARG A 231 -16.29 -28.62 -13.21
CA ARG A 231 -17.57 -29.22 -12.80
C ARG A 231 -17.57 -29.58 -11.31
N ILE A 232 -16.60 -30.38 -10.87
CA ILE A 232 -16.47 -30.82 -9.46
C ILE A 232 -16.27 -29.60 -8.55
N SER A 233 -15.42 -28.64 -8.95
CA SER A 233 -15.20 -27.41 -8.17
C SER A 233 -16.45 -26.54 -8.07
N GLY A 234 -17.28 -26.51 -9.12
CA GLY A 234 -18.57 -25.81 -9.12
C GLY A 234 -19.57 -26.46 -8.18
N GLU A 235 -19.72 -27.79 -8.26
CA GLU A 235 -20.61 -28.59 -7.40
C GLU A 235 -20.17 -28.53 -5.93
N GLY A 236 -18.86 -28.53 -5.67
CA GLY A 236 -18.30 -28.29 -4.36
C GLY A 236 -18.40 -26.83 -3.88
N GLY A 237 -18.89 -25.89 -4.69
CA GLY A 237 -19.03 -24.49 -4.28
C GLY A 237 -17.71 -23.74 -4.13
N ARG A 238 -16.64 -24.15 -4.81
CA ARG A 238 -15.32 -23.47 -4.79
C ARG A 238 -15.23 -22.31 -5.78
N LEU A 239 -16.07 -22.29 -6.81
CA LEU A 239 -16.06 -21.27 -7.87
C LEU A 239 -16.74 -19.95 -7.44
N ILE A 240 -16.18 -19.29 -6.44
CA ILE A 240 -16.66 -18.04 -5.86
C ILE A 240 -15.73 -16.90 -6.28
N PHE A 241 -15.87 -16.39 -7.51
CA PHE A 241 -15.00 -15.33 -8.01
C PHE A 241 -15.38 -13.94 -7.49
N PHE A 242 -16.68 -13.69 -7.31
CA PHE A 242 -17.25 -12.38 -7.04
C PHE A 242 -18.17 -12.44 -5.82
N ASP A 243 -17.61 -12.76 -4.66
CA ASP A 243 -18.33 -12.58 -3.40
C ASP A 243 -18.42 -11.08 -3.08
N MET A 244 -19.58 -10.49 -3.36
CA MET A 244 -19.82 -9.04 -3.27
C MET A 244 -20.23 -8.59 -1.86
N ASP A 245 -20.15 -9.46 -0.84
CA ASP A 245 -20.39 -9.07 0.55
C ASP A 245 -19.40 -7.96 0.97
N PRO A 246 -19.88 -6.74 1.32
CA PRO A 246 -19.03 -5.66 1.77
C PRO A 246 -18.52 -5.84 3.21
N SER A 247 -18.94 -6.90 3.91
CA SER A 247 -18.55 -7.18 5.28
C SER A 247 -17.02 -7.26 5.42
N PRO A 248 -16.40 -6.45 6.31
CA PRO A 248 -14.97 -6.53 6.59
C PRO A 248 -14.61 -7.73 7.48
N PHE A 249 -15.61 -8.46 8.00
CA PHE A 249 -15.44 -9.61 8.90
C PHE A 249 -15.30 -10.94 8.14
N ALA A 250 -15.81 -10.99 6.90
CA ALA A 250 -15.67 -12.15 6.05
C ALA A 250 -14.20 -12.36 5.66
N ARG A 251 -13.72 -13.62 5.72
CA ARG A 251 -12.32 -14.00 5.48
C ARG A 251 -11.81 -13.42 4.16
N ASN A 252 -12.48 -13.79 3.07
CA ASN A 252 -12.14 -13.43 1.70
C ASN A 252 -13.40 -13.01 0.95
N THR A 253 -13.53 -11.73 0.64
CA THR A 253 -14.56 -11.20 -0.28
C THR A 253 -13.89 -10.55 -1.49
N PHE A 254 -14.66 -10.23 -2.53
CA PHE A 254 -14.16 -9.46 -3.66
C PHE A 254 -13.56 -8.12 -3.20
N TRP A 255 -14.21 -7.44 -2.25
CA TRP A 255 -13.73 -6.17 -1.71
C TRP A 255 -12.44 -6.33 -0.89
N GLY A 256 -12.34 -7.37 -0.06
CA GLY A 256 -11.11 -7.65 0.66
C GLY A 256 -9.96 -7.96 -0.29
N MET A 257 -10.21 -8.84 -1.26
CA MET A 257 -9.20 -9.28 -2.22
C MET A 257 -8.79 -8.23 -3.23
N THR A 258 -9.62 -7.22 -3.49
CA THR A 258 -9.27 -6.09 -4.35
C THR A 258 -8.69 -4.93 -3.54
N ILE A 259 -9.44 -4.36 -2.59
CA ILE A 259 -9.03 -3.17 -1.84
C ILE A 259 -7.95 -3.52 -0.81
N GLY A 260 -8.23 -4.46 0.09
CA GLY A 260 -7.30 -4.81 1.17
C GLY A 260 -5.98 -5.35 0.62
N MET A 261 -6.04 -6.27 -0.35
CA MET A 261 -4.85 -6.81 -0.99
C MET A 261 -4.09 -5.78 -1.83
N THR A 262 -4.76 -4.79 -2.48
CA THR A 262 -4.04 -3.69 -3.15
C THR A 262 -3.16 -2.93 -2.18
N ILE A 263 -3.67 -2.63 -0.98
CA ILE A 263 -2.90 -1.93 0.04
C ILE A 263 -1.74 -2.80 0.55
N ILE A 264 -1.95 -4.10 0.75
CA ILE A 264 -0.88 -5.05 1.09
C ILE A 264 0.23 -4.99 0.02
N TRP A 265 -0.14 -5.09 -1.26
CA TRP A 265 0.83 -5.08 -2.34
C TRP A 265 1.49 -3.72 -2.54
N LEU A 266 0.84 -2.61 -2.18
CA LEU A 266 1.49 -1.29 -2.15
C LEU A 266 2.59 -1.21 -1.10
N GLY A 267 2.41 -1.82 0.06
CA GLY A 267 3.50 -2.01 1.03
C GLY A 267 4.69 -2.75 0.41
N HIS A 268 4.42 -3.80 -0.36
CA HIS A 268 5.44 -4.69 -0.95
C HIS A 268 6.12 -4.16 -2.23
N LEU A 269 5.40 -3.40 -3.07
CA LEU A 269 5.92 -2.89 -4.34
C LEU A 269 6.18 -1.39 -4.35
N GLY A 270 5.40 -0.63 -3.58
CA GLY A 270 5.46 0.83 -3.58
C GLY A 270 6.56 1.39 -2.68
N ILE A 271 6.73 0.83 -1.48
CA ILE A 271 7.63 1.39 -0.46
C ILE A 271 8.66 0.40 0.10
N HIS A 272 8.59 -0.87 -0.29
CA HIS A 272 9.52 -1.88 0.21
C HIS A 272 10.96 -1.56 -0.25
N PRO A 273 11.95 -1.44 0.65
CA PRO A 273 13.28 -0.96 0.29
C PRO A 273 13.95 -1.79 -0.80
N GLY A 274 13.89 -3.12 -0.70
CA GLY A 274 14.46 -4.01 -1.70
C GLY A 274 13.76 -3.95 -3.07
N THR A 275 12.49 -3.55 -3.13
CA THR A 275 11.76 -3.40 -4.40
C THR A 275 12.07 -2.03 -5.02
N VAL A 276 12.03 -0.98 -4.21
CA VAL A 276 12.36 0.39 -4.64
C VAL A 276 13.79 0.45 -5.17
N GLN A 277 14.77 -0.11 -4.45
CA GLN A 277 16.17 -0.14 -4.90
C GLN A 277 16.36 -0.84 -6.25
N ARG A 278 15.62 -1.93 -6.50
CA ARG A 278 15.64 -2.62 -7.80
C ARG A 278 15.04 -1.75 -8.91
N PHE A 279 13.99 -0.98 -8.65
CA PHE A 279 13.50 -0.02 -9.64
C PHE A 279 14.49 1.13 -9.91
N LEU A 280 15.19 1.59 -8.88
CA LEU A 280 16.21 2.66 -8.99
C LEU A 280 17.51 2.20 -9.66
N SER A 281 17.74 0.89 -9.84
CA SER A 281 18.87 0.37 -10.61
C SER A 281 18.66 0.40 -12.13
N VAL A 282 17.44 0.72 -12.58
CA VAL A 282 17.09 0.87 -13.99
C VAL A 282 17.39 2.31 -14.45
N PRO A 283 18.10 2.52 -15.59
CA PRO A 283 18.58 3.86 -16.00
C PRO A 283 17.52 4.92 -16.32
N ARG A 284 16.29 4.52 -16.68
CA ARG A 284 15.20 5.47 -17.00
C ARG A 284 13.93 5.13 -16.21
N GLU A 285 13.23 6.17 -15.74
CA GLU A 285 11.97 6.02 -14.99
C GLU A 285 10.91 5.27 -15.81
N ILE A 286 10.81 5.56 -17.11
CA ILE A 286 9.87 4.90 -18.01
C ILE A 286 10.16 3.40 -18.13
N ASP A 287 11.43 3.00 -18.12
CA ASP A 287 11.81 1.60 -18.16
C ASP A 287 11.51 0.91 -16.83
N ALA A 288 11.67 1.60 -15.70
CA ALA A 288 11.24 1.10 -14.39
C ALA A 288 9.71 0.90 -14.34
N LYS A 289 8.93 1.80 -14.95
CA LYS A 289 7.46 1.64 -15.11
C LYS A 289 7.08 0.45 -15.97
N HIS A 290 7.80 0.23 -17.09
CA HIS A 290 7.63 -0.99 -17.88
C HIS A 290 7.99 -2.24 -17.06
N GLY A 291 9.04 -2.17 -16.24
CA GLY A 291 9.44 -3.26 -15.35
C GLY A 291 8.36 -3.59 -14.33
N LEU A 292 7.76 -2.57 -13.71
CA LEU A 292 6.62 -2.72 -12.82
C LEU A 292 5.41 -3.37 -13.50
N ALA A 293 5.12 -3.01 -14.75
CA ALA A 293 4.04 -3.63 -15.51
C ALA A 293 4.32 -5.13 -15.80
N ILE A 294 5.55 -5.46 -16.20
CA ILE A 294 5.99 -6.85 -16.39
C ILE A 294 5.88 -7.63 -15.08
N THR A 295 6.32 -7.04 -13.96
CA THR A 295 6.19 -7.64 -12.63
C THR A 295 4.73 -7.92 -12.28
N ALA A 296 3.82 -6.97 -12.52
CA ALA A 296 2.39 -7.14 -12.25
C ALA A 296 1.80 -8.30 -13.06
N VAL A 297 2.09 -8.36 -14.37
CA VAL A 297 1.63 -9.45 -15.25
C VAL A 297 2.20 -10.80 -14.80
N GLY A 298 3.49 -10.87 -14.49
CA GLY A 298 4.14 -12.09 -14.02
C GLY A 298 3.55 -12.61 -12.71
N MET A 299 3.28 -11.72 -11.75
CA MET A 299 2.63 -12.09 -10.49
C MET A 299 1.19 -12.58 -10.71
N ILE A 300 0.42 -11.97 -11.62
CA ILE A 300 -0.92 -12.45 -11.98
C ILE A 300 -0.84 -13.89 -12.50
N ILE A 301 0.04 -14.15 -13.48
CA ILE A 301 0.16 -15.47 -14.11
C ILE A 301 0.47 -16.54 -13.05
N VAL A 302 1.50 -16.33 -12.23
CA VAL A 302 1.90 -17.33 -11.22
C VAL A 302 0.81 -17.56 -10.18
N LYS A 303 0.14 -16.49 -9.71
CA LYS A 303 -0.95 -16.61 -8.72
C LYS A 303 -2.17 -17.30 -9.29
N LEU A 304 -2.53 -17.05 -10.55
CA LEU A 304 -3.63 -17.75 -11.22
C LEU A 304 -3.32 -19.24 -11.43
N ILE A 305 -2.05 -19.59 -11.73
CA ILE A 305 -1.62 -20.99 -11.75
C ILE A 305 -1.83 -21.61 -10.36
N CYS A 306 -1.43 -20.94 -9.28
CA CYS A 306 -1.65 -21.43 -7.92
C CYS A 306 -3.14 -21.59 -7.58
N VAL A 307 -3.98 -20.64 -7.97
CA VAL A 307 -5.45 -20.73 -7.79
C VAL A 307 -6.00 -21.95 -8.52
N PHE A 308 -5.59 -22.15 -9.76
CA PHE A 308 -6.04 -23.29 -10.55
C PHE A 308 -5.52 -24.63 -10.00
N THR A 309 -4.28 -24.68 -9.50
CA THR A 309 -3.75 -25.84 -8.75
C THR A 309 -4.61 -26.16 -7.52
N GLY A 310 -5.07 -25.15 -6.77
CA GLY A 310 -5.99 -25.37 -5.64
C GLY A 310 -7.33 -25.97 -6.04
N LEU A 311 -7.88 -25.58 -7.19
CA LEU A 311 -9.09 -26.21 -7.75
C LEU A 311 -8.86 -27.67 -8.15
N ILE A 312 -7.71 -27.99 -8.75
CA ILE A 312 -7.36 -29.38 -9.09
C ILE A 312 -7.20 -30.22 -7.83
N MET A 313 -6.50 -29.70 -6.81
CA MET A 313 -6.37 -30.36 -5.51
C MET A 313 -7.75 -30.65 -4.92
N PHE A 314 -8.67 -29.68 -4.96
CA PHE A 314 -10.03 -29.90 -4.48
C PHE A 314 -10.75 -30.96 -5.31
N ALA A 315 -10.75 -30.85 -6.63
CA ALA A 315 -11.41 -31.82 -7.50
C ALA A 315 -10.89 -33.25 -7.28
N LYS A 316 -9.60 -33.42 -6.98
CA LYS A 316 -8.99 -34.72 -6.68
C LYS A 316 -9.38 -35.27 -5.30
N TYR A 317 -9.48 -34.40 -4.27
CA TYR A 317 -9.68 -34.82 -2.88
C TYR A 317 -11.04 -34.46 -2.28
N HIS A 318 -12.01 -34.01 -3.09
CA HIS A 318 -13.33 -33.61 -2.59
C HIS A 318 -14.05 -34.71 -1.81
N ASP A 319 -13.89 -35.97 -2.23
CA ASP A 319 -14.50 -37.16 -1.63
C ASP A 319 -13.59 -37.92 -0.66
N CYS A 320 -12.30 -37.55 -0.61
CA CYS A 320 -11.34 -38.13 0.33
C CYS A 320 -10.31 -37.07 0.75
N ASP A 321 -10.68 -36.25 1.73
CA ASP A 321 -9.84 -35.16 2.22
C ASP A 321 -8.65 -35.69 3.05
N PRO A 322 -7.38 -35.50 2.61
CA PRO A 322 -6.20 -36.03 3.28
C PRO A 322 -6.00 -35.48 4.70
N PHE A 323 -6.54 -34.30 5.01
CA PHE A 323 -6.47 -33.72 6.35
C PHE A 323 -7.45 -34.38 7.31
N LEU A 324 -8.68 -34.67 6.85
CA LEU A 324 -9.69 -35.35 7.66
C LEU A 324 -9.33 -36.83 7.89
N THR A 325 -8.71 -37.48 6.91
CA THR A 325 -8.21 -38.87 7.04
C THR A 325 -6.96 -39.00 7.90
N LYS A 326 -6.36 -37.87 8.34
CA LYS A 326 -5.09 -37.82 9.06
C LYS A 326 -3.88 -38.33 8.26
N SER A 327 -3.99 -38.38 6.93
CA SER A 327 -2.83 -38.60 6.06
C SER A 327 -1.85 -37.43 6.10
N ILE A 328 -2.33 -36.23 6.43
CA ILE A 328 -1.52 -35.06 6.76
C ILE A 328 -1.94 -34.46 8.11
N SER A 329 -0.98 -33.86 8.81
CA SER A 329 -1.19 -33.28 10.14
C SER A 329 -1.64 -31.83 10.10
N ARG A 330 -1.24 -31.08 9.06
CA ARG A 330 -1.59 -29.67 8.85
C ARG A 330 -2.15 -29.44 7.46
N THR A 331 -3.05 -28.48 7.31
CA THR A 331 -3.61 -28.08 6.01
C THR A 331 -2.53 -27.57 5.04
N ASP A 332 -1.47 -26.96 5.55
CA ASP A 332 -0.33 -26.49 4.75
C ASP A 332 0.45 -27.65 4.06
N GLN A 333 0.24 -28.90 4.49
CA GLN A 333 0.86 -30.10 3.90
C GLN A 333 0.09 -30.67 2.69
N THR A 334 -1.05 -30.07 2.32
CA THR A 334 -1.91 -30.57 1.25
C THR A 334 -1.24 -30.51 -0.12
N LEU A 335 -0.53 -29.43 -0.44
CA LEU A 335 0.15 -29.31 -1.73
C LEU A 335 1.34 -30.28 -1.88
N PRO A 336 2.27 -30.41 -0.90
CA PRO A 336 3.31 -31.43 -0.98
C PRO A 336 2.75 -32.86 -1.08
N TYR A 337 1.67 -33.17 -0.34
CA TYR A 337 0.99 -34.46 -0.42
C TYR A 337 0.47 -34.72 -1.84
N TYR A 338 -0.22 -33.73 -2.39
CA TYR A 338 -0.75 -33.76 -3.74
C TYR A 338 0.32 -34.01 -4.80
N VAL A 339 1.47 -33.32 -4.70
CA VAL A 339 2.59 -33.48 -5.63
C VAL A 339 3.12 -34.91 -5.61
N MET A 340 3.28 -35.50 -4.43
CA MET A 340 3.74 -36.89 -4.32
C MET A 340 2.71 -37.88 -4.89
N ASP A 341 1.42 -37.63 -4.70
CA ASP A 341 0.35 -38.47 -5.23
C ASP A 341 0.34 -38.48 -6.77
N VAL A 342 0.37 -37.30 -7.40
CA VAL A 342 0.27 -37.16 -8.86
C VAL A 342 1.58 -37.38 -9.59
N ALA A 343 2.72 -37.03 -9.00
CA ALA A 343 4.02 -37.04 -9.68
C ALA A 343 5.00 -38.08 -9.11
N GLY A 344 4.69 -38.76 -8.01
CA GLY A 344 5.59 -39.73 -7.36
C GLY A 344 6.02 -40.90 -8.25
N HIS A 345 5.25 -41.21 -9.29
CA HIS A 345 5.59 -42.24 -10.28
C HIS A 345 6.64 -41.77 -11.32
N LEU A 346 6.93 -40.46 -11.40
CA LEU A 346 7.94 -39.87 -12.27
C LEU A 346 9.17 -39.50 -11.43
N PRO A 347 10.18 -40.37 -11.34
CA PRO A 347 11.30 -40.15 -10.44
C PRO A 347 12.03 -38.84 -10.78
N GLY A 348 12.30 -38.02 -9.76
CA GLY A 348 12.99 -36.74 -9.90
C GLY A 348 12.07 -35.53 -10.06
N LEU A 349 10.83 -35.69 -10.55
CA LEU A 349 9.91 -34.57 -10.72
C LEU A 349 9.41 -34.00 -9.38
N PRO A 350 8.99 -34.82 -8.39
CA PRO A 350 8.67 -34.31 -7.05
C PRO A 350 9.87 -33.63 -6.38
N GLY A 351 11.07 -34.21 -6.52
CA GLY A 351 12.32 -33.60 -6.06
C GLY A 351 12.57 -32.23 -6.67
N LEU A 352 12.40 -32.09 -7.99
CA LEU A 352 12.56 -30.83 -8.72
C LEU A 352 11.52 -29.78 -8.29
N PHE A 353 10.25 -30.18 -8.12
CA PHE A 353 9.20 -29.29 -7.64
C PHE A 353 9.53 -28.74 -6.26
N LEU A 354 9.88 -29.64 -5.32
CA LEU A 354 10.21 -29.22 -3.97
C LEU A 354 11.50 -28.39 -3.92
N ALA A 355 12.49 -28.72 -4.76
CA ALA A 355 13.69 -27.92 -4.92
C ALA A 355 13.33 -26.49 -5.35
N GLY A 356 12.39 -26.34 -6.28
CA GLY A 356 11.82 -25.05 -6.65
C GLY A 356 11.13 -24.33 -5.49
N LEU A 357 10.29 -25.03 -4.73
CA LEU A 357 9.61 -24.46 -3.55
C LEU A 357 10.60 -23.95 -2.49
N VAL A 358 11.61 -24.77 -2.15
CA VAL A 358 12.69 -24.40 -1.22
C VAL A 358 13.48 -23.22 -1.79
N SER A 359 13.79 -23.24 -3.09
CA SER A 359 14.51 -22.17 -3.77
C SER A 359 13.73 -20.84 -3.74
N ALA A 360 12.42 -20.84 -3.98
CA ALA A 360 11.56 -19.65 -3.88
C ALA A 360 11.56 -19.04 -2.47
N ALA A 361 11.57 -19.90 -1.44
CA ALA A 361 11.71 -19.45 -0.06
C ALA A 361 13.12 -18.91 0.24
N LEU A 362 14.17 -19.56 -0.26
CA LEU A 362 15.55 -19.09 -0.13
C LEU A 362 15.76 -17.73 -0.82
N ALA A 363 15.23 -17.53 -2.03
CA ALA A 363 15.24 -16.24 -2.74
C ALA A 363 14.57 -15.13 -1.92
N THR A 364 13.40 -15.42 -1.34
CA THR A 364 12.69 -14.49 -0.45
C THR A 364 13.52 -14.17 0.80
N MET A 365 14.12 -15.19 1.41
CA MET A 365 14.91 -15.08 2.63
C MET A 365 16.20 -14.29 2.40
N SER A 366 16.97 -14.59 1.36
CA SER A 366 18.20 -13.88 1.03
C SER A 366 17.96 -12.43 0.67
N ALA A 367 16.95 -12.13 -0.14
CA ALA A 367 16.56 -10.76 -0.47
C ALA A 367 16.17 -9.98 0.79
N SER A 368 15.43 -10.60 1.71
CA SER A 368 15.01 -9.99 2.98
C SER A 368 16.20 -9.78 3.94
N LEU A 369 17.08 -10.78 4.09
CA LEU A 369 18.29 -10.70 4.89
C LEU A 369 19.26 -9.63 4.37
N ASN A 370 19.43 -9.52 3.06
CA ASN A 370 20.24 -8.49 2.44
C ASN A 370 19.64 -7.09 2.64
N THR A 371 18.31 -6.97 2.53
CA THR A 371 17.62 -5.68 2.71
C THR A 371 17.66 -5.24 4.17
N VAL A 372 17.47 -6.15 5.14
CA VAL A 372 17.53 -5.81 6.57
C VAL A 372 18.94 -5.47 7.01
N SER A 373 19.95 -6.20 6.54
CA SER A 373 21.35 -5.91 6.89
C SER A 373 21.78 -4.55 6.36
N GLY A 374 21.39 -4.21 5.12
CA GLY A 374 21.61 -2.90 4.54
C GLY A 374 20.89 -1.78 5.27
N THR A 375 19.62 -2.00 5.62
CA THR A 375 18.81 -1.03 6.38
C THR A 375 19.41 -0.78 7.76
N ILE A 376 19.75 -1.84 8.49
CA ILE A 376 20.38 -1.72 9.82
C ILE A 376 21.71 -0.98 9.72
N TYR A 377 22.53 -1.34 8.73
CA TYR A 377 23.82 -0.70 8.51
C TYR A 377 23.66 0.79 8.17
N GLU A 378 22.88 1.14 7.16
CA GLU A 378 22.73 2.52 6.67
C GLU A 378 22.08 3.46 7.70
N ASP A 379 21.03 3.00 8.38
CA ASP A 379 20.22 3.86 9.24
C ASP A 379 20.75 3.93 10.68
N PHE A 380 21.34 2.86 11.22
CA PHE A 380 21.73 2.78 12.63
C PHE A 380 23.23 2.74 12.87
N ILE A 381 24.03 2.17 11.97
CA ILE A 381 25.47 1.91 12.23
C ILE A 381 26.36 2.92 11.51
N LYS A 382 26.16 3.12 10.20
CA LYS A 382 26.95 4.00 9.33
C LYS A 382 27.13 5.42 9.90
N PRO A 383 26.13 6.06 10.53
CA PRO A 383 26.30 7.39 11.12
C PRO A 383 27.38 7.48 12.21
N TRP A 384 27.77 6.35 12.80
CA TRP A 384 28.76 6.26 13.87
C TRP A 384 30.13 5.79 13.38
N ILE A 385 30.26 5.41 12.10
CA ILE A 385 31.52 4.94 11.52
C ILE A 385 32.25 6.13 10.88
N PRO A 386 33.47 6.47 11.35
CA PRO A 386 34.26 7.54 10.75
C PRO A 386 34.69 7.19 9.33
N ASP A 387 34.84 8.21 8.49
CA ASP A 387 35.35 8.06 7.13
C ASP A 387 36.79 7.53 7.15
N SER A 388 37.01 6.42 6.44
CA SER A 388 38.32 5.79 6.33
C SER A 388 38.42 5.02 5.01
N PRO A 389 39.63 4.80 4.47
CA PRO A 389 39.81 3.99 3.26
C PRO A 389 39.39 2.52 3.42
N LYS A 390 39.18 2.06 4.67
CA LYS A 390 38.68 0.71 4.98
C LYS A 390 37.17 0.66 5.24
N LYS A 391 36.47 1.80 5.13
CA LYS A 391 35.04 1.92 5.49
C LYS A 391 34.16 0.89 4.78
N GLU A 392 34.42 0.63 3.50
CA GLU A 392 33.62 -0.32 2.72
C GLU A 392 33.87 -1.77 3.13
N ALA A 393 35.11 -2.15 3.42
CA ALA A 393 35.43 -3.49 3.94
C ALA A 393 34.82 -3.71 5.34
N ILE A 394 34.85 -2.68 6.18
CA ILE A 394 34.21 -2.70 7.51
C ILE A 394 32.69 -2.84 7.34
N ALA A 395 32.08 -2.06 6.44
CA ALA A 395 30.66 -2.14 6.12
C ALA A 395 30.25 -3.56 5.71
N ALA A 396 30.98 -4.15 4.76
CA ALA A 396 30.72 -5.49 4.27
C ALA A 396 30.78 -6.53 5.40
N ASN A 397 31.79 -6.46 6.28
CA ASN A 397 31.93 -7.39 7.40
C ASN A 397 30.82 -7.23 8.44
N ILE A 398 30.42 -6.00 8.75
CA ILE A 398 29.30 -5.71 9.66
C ILE A 398 28.00 -6.27 9.09
N MET A 399 27.72 -6.01 7.82
CA MET A 399 26.51 -6.50 7.16
C MET A 399 26.45 -8.04 7.14
N LYS A 400 27.56 -8.72 6.86
CA LYS A 400 27.66 -10.19 6.96
C LYS A 400 27.35 -10.68 8.38
N GLY A 401 27.87 -9.98 9.39
CA GLY A 401 27.55 -10.25 10.80
C GLY A 401 26.06 -10.11 11.11
N ILE A 402 25.42 -9.04 10.63
CA ILE A 402 23.97 -8.81 10.80
C ILE A 402 23.16 -9.92 10.12
N VAL A 403 23.53 -10.34 8.91
CA VAL A 403 22.88 -11.46 8.21
C VAL A 403 22.97 -12.74 9.03
N GLY A 404 24.13 -13.06 9.59
CA GLY A 404 24.33 -14.23 10.45
C GLY A 404 23.47 -14.20 11.71
N ILE A 405 23.46 -13.06 12.42
CA ILE A 405 22.64 -12.87 13.64
C ILE A 405 21.15 -12.97 13.29
N ALA A 406 20.72 -12.31 12.20
CA ALA A 406 19.33 -12.28 11.82
C ALA A 406 18.81 -13.67 11.40
N GLY A 407 19.64 -14.44 10.70
CA GLY A 407 19.37 -15.83 10.38
C GLY A 407 19.27 -16.72 11.62
N ALA A 408 20.16 -16.55 12.60
CA ALA A 408 20.11 -17.30 13.86
C ALA A 408 18.83 -17.00 14.68
N ILE A 409 18.44 -15.72 14.77
CA ILE A 409 17.16 -15.32 15.39
C ILE A 409 15.99 -15.98 14.63
N SER A 410 16.04 -15.99 13.31
CA SER A 410 14.97 -16.58 12.48
C SER A 410 14.78 -18.07 12.75
N VAL A 411 15.87 -18.84 12.92
CA VAL A 411 15.82 -20.26 13.32
C VAL A 411 15.15 -20.42 14.69
N GLY A 412 15.51 -19.59 15.67
CA GLY A 412 14.90 -19.65 17.01
C GLY A 412 13.40 -19.33 17.02
N LEU A 413 12.96 -18.40 16.19
CA LEU A 413 11.55 -18.00 16.09
C LEU A 413 10.67 -19.03 15.35
N VAL A 414 11.25 -19.99 14.61
CA VAL A 414 10.49 -21.05 13.92
C VAL A 414 9.72 -21.93 14.91
N PHE A 415 10.26 -22.15 16.12
CA PHE A 415 9.55 -22.87 17.19
C PHE A 415 8.24 -22.20 17.60
N LEU A 416 8.18 -20.87 17.52
CA LEU A 416 6.94 -20.13 17.77
C LEU A 416 5.99 -20.26 16.59
N VAL A 417 6.48 -20.12 15.36
CA VAL A 417 5.66 -20.21 14.14
C VAL A 417 4.92 -21.54 14.04
N GLU A 418 5.56 -22.64 14.43
CA GLU A 418 4.93 -23.95 14.44
C GLU A 418 3.68 -24.03 15.32
N GLN A 419 3.60 -23.24 16.41
CA GLN A 419 2.44 -23.24 17.31
C GLN A 419 1.29 -22.36 16.80
N LEU A 420 1.49 -21.63 15.70
CA LEU A 420 0.50 -20.71 15.15
C LEU A 420 -0.43 -21.44 14.14
N GLY A 421 -1.53 -20.80 13.73
CA GLY A 421 -2.49 -21.33 12.75
C GLY A 421 -1.97 -21.53 11.31
N PRO A 422 -2.84 -21.42 10.28
CA PRO A 422 -2.44 -21.57 8.88
C PRO A 422 -1.39 -20.54 8.46
N VAL A 423 -0.34 -20.98 7.75
CA VAL A 423 0.83 -20.14 7.44
C VAL A 423 0.45 -18.88 6.67
N PHE A 424 -0.43 -18.99 5.67
CA PHE A 424 -0.86 -17.85 4.87
C PHE A 424 -1.48 -16.73 5.72
N GLN A 425 -2.38 -17.07 6.63
CA GLN A 425 -3.05 -16.12 7.52
C GLN A 425 -2.07 -15.45 8.48
N ILE A 426 -1.15 -16.21 9.09
CA ILE A 426 -0.15 -15.66 10.01
C ILE A 426 0.77 -14.70 9.27
N ALA A 427 1.25 -15.07 8.09
CA ALA A 427 2.18 -14.27 7.31
C ALA A 427 1.60 -12.88 6.99
N VAL A 428 0.32 -12.82 6.60
CA VAL A 428 -0.34 -11.54 6.28
C VAL A 428 -0.69 -10.76 7.54
N SER A 429 -1.24 -11.42 8.56
CA SER A 429 -1.71 -10.75 9.78
C SER A 429 -0.58 -10.13 10.60
N THR A 430 0.52 -10.86 10.80
CA THR A 430 1.67 -10.39 11.60
C THR A 430 2.39 -9.22 10.93
N ARG A 431 2.56 -9.25 9.60
CA ARG A 431 3.07 -8.11 8.83
C ARG A 431 2.17 -6.88 8.92
N GLY A 432 0.86 -7.07 9.11
CA GLY A 432 -0.11 -6.00 9.32
C GLY A 432 0.26 -5.03 10.45
N ILE A 433 0.98 -5.50 11.48
CA ILE A 433 1.37 -4.71 12.65
C ILE A 433 2.27 -3.54 12.26
N THR A 434 3.24 -3.78 11.38
CA THR A 434 4.34 -2.87 11.07
C THR A 434 4.25 -2.29 9.67
N ASP A 435 3.80 -3.08 8.69
CA ASP A 435 3.71 -2.64 7.29
C ASP A 435 2.58 -1.62 7.10
N GLY A 436 1.48 -1.73 7.87
CA GLY A 436 0.40 -0.75 7.89
C GLY A 436 0.89 0.65 8.30
N PRO A 437 1.42 0.82 9.51
CA PRO A 437 1.95 2.11 9.94
C PRO A 437 3.08 2.65 9.04
N SER A 438 3.95 1.78 8.54
CA SER A 438 5.02 2.16 7.61
C SER A 438 4.44 2.73 6.30
N LEU A 439 3.49 2.03 5.68
CA LEU A 439 2.80 2.51 4.48
C LEU A 439 2.08 3.84 4.74
N GLY A 440 1.46 3.98 5.92
CA GLY A 440 0.84 5.22 6.36
C GLY A 440 1.79 6.40 6.41
N LEU A 441 3.02 6.23 6.92
CA LEU A 441 4.03 7.30 6.99
C LEU A 441 4.48 7.77 5.61
N PHE A 442 4.76 6.85 4.69
CA PHE A 442 5.11 7.19 3.31
C PHE A 442 3.94 7.86 2.57
N THR A 443 2.72 7.33 2.75
CA THR A 443 1.51 7.89 2.14
C THR A 443 1.24 9.30 2.67
N LEU A 444 1.35 9.52 3.97
CA LEU A 444 1.23 10.83 4.61
C LEU A 444 2.29 11.81 4.06
N GLY A 445 3.54 11.37 3.94
CA GLY A 445 4.63 12.18 3.39
C GLY A 445 4.40 12.62 1.95
N MET A 446 3.97 11.69 1.08
CA MET A 446 3.87 11.92 -0.36
C MET A 446 2.56 12.57 -0.81
N LEU A 447 1.45 12.34 -0.09
CA LEU A 447 0.12 12.78 -0.47
C LEU A 447 -0.44 13.95 0.36
N VAL A 448 0.16 14.25 1.51
CA VAL A 448 -0.33 15.30 2.42
C VAL A 448 0.73 16.40 2.58
N PRO A 449 0.68 17.46 1.76
CA PRO A 449 1.68 18.54 1.80
C PRO A 449 1.77 19.24 3.15
N TRP A 450 0.65 19.46 3.82
CA TRP A 450 0.59 20.13 5.13
C TRP A 450 0.95 19.21 6.32
N ALA A 451 1.31 17.94 6.07
CA ALA A 451 1.80 17.07 7.13
C ALA A 451 3.18 17.56 7.63
N ASN A 452 3.36 17.57 8.94
CA ASN A 452 4.59 17.94 9.62
C ASN A 452 5.20 16.74 10.37
N ALA A 453 6.45 16.88 10.81
CA ALA A 453 7.19 15.79 11.45
C ALA A 453 6.54 15.31 12.77
N LYS A 454 6.02 16.23 13.58
CA LYS A 454 5.36 15.89 14.86
C LYS A 454 4.10 15.06 14.64
N GLY A 455 3.28 15.44 13.66
CA GLY A 455 2.09 14.69 13.28
C GLY A 455 2.42 13.34 12.68
N ALA A 456 3.45 13.26 11.82
CA ALA A 456 3.92 11.98 11.28
C ALA A 456 4.39 11.02 12.40
N LEU A 457 5.21 11.48 13.35
CA LEU A 457 5.63 10.67 14.50
C LEU A 457 4.44 10.22 15.35
N PHE A 458 3.55 11.16 15.72
CA PHE A 458 2.41 10.84 16.56
C PHE A 458 1.46 9.86 15.88
N GLY A 459 1.14 10.10 14.60
CA GLY A 459 0.34 9.19 13.78
C GLY A 459 0.97 7.81 13.69
N GLY A 460 2.28 7.73 13.40
CA GLY A 460 3.04 6.48 13.33
C GLY A 460 3.02 5.67 14.63
N CYS A 461 3.25 6.32 15.78
CA CYS A 461 3.19 5.69 17.09
C CYS A 461 1.78 5.18 17.43
N VAL A 462 0.75 6.01 17.20
CA VAL A 462 -0.65 5.61 17.43
C VAL A 462 -1.05 4.46 16.51
N GLY A 463 -0.63 4.49 15.25
CA GLY A 463 -0.82 3.40 14.30
C GLY A 463 -0.20 2.10 14.79
N LEU A 464 1.07 2.13 15.22
CA LEU A 464 1.76 0.94 15.74
C LEU A 464 1.06 0.36 16.98
N VAL A 465 0.74 1.20 17.98
CA VAL A 465 0.08 0.73 19.21
C VAL A 465 -1.31 0.16 18.91
N SER A 466 -2.07 0.82 18.05
CA SER A 466 -3.41 0.36 17.66
C SER A 466 -3.35 -0.98 16.92
N MET A 467 -2.37 -1.15 16.03
CA MET A 467 -2.20 -2.40 15.28
C MET A 467 -1.64 -3.53 16.14
N LEU A 468 -0.73 -3.25 17.08
CA LEU A 468 -0.29 -4.23 18.08
C LEU A 468 -1.47 -4.73 18.91
N TRP A 469 -2.35 -3.83 19.33
CA TRP A 469 -3.55 -4.21 20.05
C TRP A 469 -4.50 -5.05 19.19
N LEU A 470 -4.83 -4.57 17.99
CA LEU A 470 -5.75 -5.25 17.08
C LEU A 470 -5.27 -6.66 16.73
N VAL A 471 -4.05 -6.79 16.21
CA VAL A 471 -3.50 -8.07 15.76
C VAL A 471 -3.22 -8.98 16.94
N GLY A 472 -2.66 -8.46 18.03
CA GLY A 472 -2.40 -9.23 19.25
C GLY A 472 -3.69 -9.82 19.84
N GLY A 473 -4.74 -9.02 19.93
CA GLY A 473 -6.07 -9.47 20.36
C GLY A 473 -6.63 -10.56 19.45
N THR A 474 -6.61 -10.36 18.12
CA THR A 474 -7.09 -11.40 17.19
C THR A 474 -6.30 -12.69 17.30
N GLN A 475 -4.97 -12.64 17.41
CA GLN A 475 -4.15 -13.85 17.57
C GLN A 475 -4.44 -14.57 18.88
N TRP A 476 -4.63 -13.82 19.98
CA TRP A 476 -5.01 -14.39 21.27
C TRP A 476 -6.34 -15.16 21.18
N TYR A 477 -7.38 -14.56 20.58
CA TYR A 477 -8.67 -15.21 20.39
C TYR A 477 -8.62 -16.38 19.39
N THR A 478 -7.75 -16.31 18.37
CA THR A 478 -7.54 -17.40 17.41
C THR A 478 -6.88 -18.61 18.08
N MET A 479 -5.88 -18.38 18.94
CA MET A 479 -5.20 -19.45 19.69
C MET A 479 -6.13 -20.19 20.68
N HIS A 480 -7.16 -19.52 21.18
CA HIS A 480 -8.16 -20.09 22.10
C HIS A 480 -9.41 -20.62 21.36
N ASP A 481 -9.31 -20.85 20.05
CA ASP A 481 -10.39 -21.36 19.19
C ASP A 481 -11.69 -20.53 19.24
N ARG A 482 -11.60 -19.23 19.56
CA ARG A 482 -12.75 -18.31 19.62
C ARG A 482 -13.01 -17.58 18.31
N ILE A 483 -11.98 -17.44 17.48
CA ILE A 483 -12.09 -16.95 16.11
C ILE A 483 -11.62 -18.09 15.20
N LYS A 484 -12.56 -18.70 14.49
CA LYS A 484 -12.29 -19.74 13.51
C LYS A 484 -12.98 -19.39 12.21
N TYR A 485 -12.23 -19.49 11.12
CA TYR A 485 -12.80 -19.39 9.78
C TYR A 485 -13.12 -20.78 9.29
N ASP A 486 -14.40 -21.08 9.11
CA ASP A 486 -14.82 -22.38 8.63
C ASP A 486 -14.37 -22.61 7.18
N SER A 487 -13.83 -23.80 6.93
CA SER A 487 -13.54 -24.28 5.58
C SER A 487 -14.83 -24.73 4.90
N LEU A 488 -14.89 -24.58 3.58
CA LEU A 488 -15.93 -25.17 2.74
C LEU A 488 -15.92 -26.71 2.92
N PRO A 489 -17.10 -27.37 2.89
CA PRO A 489 -17.23 -28.77 3.25
C PRO A 489 -16.48 -29.69 2.29
N THR A 490 -15.83 -30.72 2.85
CA THR A 490 -15.20 -31.84 2.14
C THR A 490 -15.76 -33.16 2.68
N SER A 491 -15.47 -34.27 2.03
CA SER A 491 -15.96 -35.60 2.42
C SER A 491 -14.82 -36.60 2.63
N VAL A 492 -15.12 -37.67 3.36
CA VAL A 492 -14.28 -38.86 3.52
C VAL A 492 -14.96 -40.13 3.01
N ALA A 493 -16.15 -39.98 2.41
CA ALA A 493 -17.00 -41.10 2.01
C ALA A 493 -16.41 -41.92 0.85
N GLY A 494 -15.60 -41.28 -0.01
CA GLY A 494 -14.93 -41.93 -1.14
C GLY A 494 -13.54 -42.47 -0.80
N CYS A 495 -13.12 -42.47 0.48
CA CYS A 495 -11.81 -42.97 0.85
C CYS A 495 -11.70 -44.50 0.71
N PRO A 496 -10.58 -45.03 0.18
CA PRO A 496 -10.43 -46.46 -0.11
C PRO A 496 -10.17 -47.33 1.14
N TYR A 497 -10.02 -46.72 2.32
CA TYR A 497 -9.77 -47.42 3.59
C TYR A 497 -10.96 -47.22 4.55
N PRO A 498 -11.38 -48.28 5.27
CA PRO A 498 -12.45 -48.17 6.25
C PRO A 498 -11.99 -47.29 7.41
N LEU A 499 -12.43 -46.03 7.42
CA LEU A 499 -12.29 -45.17 8.58
C LEU A 499 -13.28 -45.67 9.64
N ASN A 500 -12.79 -46.41 10.64
CA ASN A 500 -13.57 -46.87 11.81
C ASN A 500 -14.07 -45.73 12.72
N GLN A 501 -14.06 -44.49 12.25
CA GLN A 501 -14.60 -43.33 12.94
C GLN A 501 -15.74 -42.75 12.11
N THR A 502 -16.96 -42.92 12.60
CA THR A 502 -18.11 -42.10 12.21
C THR A 502 -17.84 -40.67 12.63
N PHE A 503 -17.29 -39.86 11.72
CA PHE A 503 -17.28 -38.41 11.88
C PHE A 503 -18.73 -37.92 11.80
N SER A 504 -19.39 -37.83 12.95
CA SER A 504 -20.66 -37.13 13.04
C SER A 504 -20.40 -35.66 12.77
N THR A 505 -20.70 -35.19 11.56
CA THR A 505 -20.98 -33.78 11.25
C THR A 505 -22.28 -33.35 11.93
N THR A 506 -22.32 -33.46 13.26
CA THR A 506 -23.33 -32.73 14.03
C THR A 506 -22.78 -31.34 14.21
N ILE A 507 -23.21 -30.41 13.36
CA ILE A 507 -23.17 -28.99 13.67
C ILE A 507 -24.04 -28.83 14.92
N ARG A 508 -23.44 -28.99 16.11
CA ARG A 508 -24.06 -28.46 17.32
C ARG A 508 -23.90 -26.96 17.20
N PRO A 509 -24.98 -26.17 17.19
CA PRO A 509 -24.84 -24.75 17.45
C PRO A 509 -24.34 -24.67 18.89
N THR A 510 -23.05 -24.43 19.07
CA THR A 510 -22.51 -24.07 20.37
C THR A 510 -23.22 -22.76 20.70
N SER A 511 -24.22 -22.82 21.56
CA SER A 511 -24.78 -21.62 22.19
C SER A 511 -23.63 -21.00 22.99
N MET A 512 -22.91 -20.08 22.36
CA MET A 512 -21.89 -19.29 23.03
C MET A 512 -22.55 -18.58 24.18
N ASN A 513 -22.02 -18.77 25.39
CA ASN A 513 -22.35 -17.91 26.51
C ASN A 513 -22.07 -16.47 26.07
N SER A 514 -23.10 -15.62 26.16
CA SER A 514 -23.10 -14.23 25.70
C SER A 514 -22.07 -13.31 26.39
N GLY A 515 -21.23 -13.85 27.28
CA GLY A 515 -20.18 -13.12 27.99
C GLY A 515 -18.76 -13.26 27.40
N GLU A 516 -18.54 -14.06 26.35
CA GLU A 516 -17.19 -14.37 25.81
C GLU A 516 -17.06 -14.22 24.29
N GLU A 517 -17.93 -13.44 23.63
CA GLU A 517 -17.75 -13.11 22.22
C GLU A 517 -16.53 -12.18 22.03
N PRO A 518 -15.62 -12.47 21.08
CA PRO A 518 -14.51 -11.58 20.80
C PRO A 518 -15.05 -10.23 20.33
N MET A 519 -14.44 -9.13 20.80
CA MET A 519 -14.82 -7.78 20.37
C MET A 519 -14.86 -7.71 18.83
N ILE A 520 -15.85 -6.99 18.30
CA ILE A 520 -16.09 -6.90 16.85
C ILE A 520 -14.85 -6.47 16.06
N LEU A 521 -13.97 -5.64 16.64
CA LEU A 521 -12.72 -5.23 16.01
C LEU A 521 -11.78 -6.41 15.76
N PHE A 522 -11.71 -7.40 16.65
CA PHE A 522 -10.83 -8.56 16.49
C PHE A 522 -11.30 -9.53 15.42
N GLN A 523 -12.57 -9.43 15.01
CA GLN A 523 -13.17 -10.25 13.98
C GLN A 523 -12.93 -9.71 12.56
N ILE A 524 -12.30 -8.53 12.43
CA ILE A 524 -11.97 -7.97 11.12
C ILE A 524 -10.99 -8.90 10.40
N SER A 525 -11.23 -9.15 9.11
CA SER A 525 -10.36 -9.98 8.29
C SER A 525 -8.95 -9.39 8.21
N PHE A 526 -7.96 -10.27 8.35
CA PHE A 526 -6.54 -9.95 8.29
C PHE A 526 -6.11 -9.27 6.97
N ILE A 527 -6.91 -9.41 5.91
CA ILE A 527 -6.69 -8.75 4.62
C ILE A 527 -6.77 -7.21 4.72
N TYR A 528 -7.48 -6.68 5.73
CA TYR A 528 -7.63 -5.24 5.92
C TYR A 528 -6.61 -4.62 6.89
N TYR A 529 -5.73 -5.39 7.52
CA TYR A 529 -4.86 -4.89 8.59
C TYR A 529 -3.91 -3.79 8.12
N ILE A 530 -3.28 -3.95 6.94
CA ILE A 530 -2.39 -2.92 6.40
C ILE A 530 -3.18 -1.65 6.04
N LEU A 531 -4.41 -1.79 5.51
CA LEU A 531 -5.30 -0.65 5.24
C LEU A 531 -5.67 0.10 6.52
N ILE A 532 -6.05 -0.62 7.59
CA ILE A 532 -6.39 -0.01 8.88
C ILE A 532 -5.18 0.70 9.47
N GLY A 533 -4.02 0.05 9.51
CA GLY A 533 -2.80 0.65 10.03
C GLY A 533 -2.37 1.90 9.25
N ALA A 534 -2.38 1.84 7.91
CA ALA A 534 -2.05 2.99 7.08
C ALA A 534 -3.08 4.12 7.24
N GLY A 535 -4.38 3.78 7.30
CA GLY A 535 -5.47 4.72 7.51
C GLY A 535 -5.36 5.46 8.83
N ILE A 536 -5.07 4.76 9.93
CA ILE A 536 -4.86 5.36 11.26
C ILE A 536 -3.73 6.38 11.20
N VAL A 537 -2.57 6.02 10.63
CA VAL A 537 -1.43 6.95 10.54
C VAL A 537 -1.77 8.16 9.69
N VAL A 538 -2.42 7.99 8.54
CA VAL A 538 -2.77 9.12 7.66
C VAL A 538 -3.79 10.04 8.34
N ILE A 539 -4.84 9.50 8.94
CA ILE A 539 -5.90 10.29 9.60
C ILE A 539 -5.35 11.00 10.84
N VAL A 540 -4.78 10.24 11.78
CA VAL A 540 -4.26 10.78 13.04
C VAL A 540 -3.08 11.70 12.78
N GLY A 541 -2.17 11.33 11.87
CA GLY A 541 -1.03 12.15 11.51
C GLY A 541 -1.43 13.47 10.87
N THR A 542 -2.44 13.46 9.99
CA THR A 542 -2.99 14.69 9.41
C THR A 542 -3.60 15.58 10.48
N ILE A 543 -4.48 15.04 11.33
CA ILE A 543 -5.13 15.79 12.42
C ILE A 543 -4.07 16.39 13.37
N ALA A 544 -3.09 15.57 13.78
CA ALA A 544 -2.01 16.02 14.64
C ALA A 544 -1.15 17.10 13.98
N SER A 545 -0.90 17.01 12.67
CA SER A 545 -0.18 18.07 11.94
C SER A 545 -0.92 19.40 11.95
N TYR A 546 -2.26 19.39 11.85
CA TYR A 546 -3.05 20.61 12.04
C TYR A 546 -2.89 21.22 13.44
N PHE A 547 -2.88 20.38 14.49
CA PHE A 547 -2.70 20.86 15.88
C PHE A 547 -1.28 21.36 16.18
N PHE A 548 -0.25 20.70 15.65
CA PHE A 548 1.14 21.08 15.88
C PHE A 548 1.65 22.22 14.99
N GLY A 549 0.81 22.71 14.07
CA GLY A 549 1.09 23.83 13.17
C GLY A 549 1.51 23.37 11.77
N ILE A 550 0.91 24.00 10.75
CA ILE A 550 1.19 23.71 9.34
C ILE A 550 2.36 24.57 8.87
N ASP A 551 3.35 23.93 8.24
CA ASP A 551 4.42 24.62 7.51
C ASP A 551 4.42 24.12 6.05
N LEU A 552 3.89 24.96 5.15
CA LEU A 552 3.86 24.68 3.72
C LEU A 552 5.04 25.32 2.98
N GLU A 553 5.64 26.38 3.53
CA GLU A 553 6.74 27.10 2.86
C GLU A 553 8.05 26.29 2.89
N GLY A 554 8.22 25.41 3.90
CA GLY A 554 9.38 24.53 4.02
C GLY A 554 9.32 23.22 3.22
N VAL A 555 8.22 22.92 2.52
CA VAL A 555 8.05 21.63 1.83
C VAL A 555 8.61 21.71 0.41
N ASP A 556 9.65 20.92 0.14
CA ASP A 556 10.16 20.77 -1.24
C ASP A 556 9.11 20.09 -2.13
N PRO A 557 8.69 20.69 -3.25
CA PRO A 557 7.73 20.11 -4.18
C PRO A 557 8.17 18.74 -4.72
N ASP A 558 9.46 18.41 -4.70
CA ASP A 558 10.00 17.14 -5.17
C ASP A 558 9.86 15.99 -4.17
N HIS A 559 9.56 16.30 -2.90
CA HIS A 559 9.21 15.30 -1.89
C HIS A 559 7.74 14.86 -1.97
N ILE A 560 6.95 15.52 -2.81
CA ILE A 560 5.51 15.30 -2.97
C ILE A 560 5.24 14.66 -4.34
N THR A 561 4.21 13.80 -4.39
CA THR A 561 3.84 13.15 -5.65
C THR A 561 3.45 14.19 -6.72
N PRO A 562 3.79 13.97 -8.02
CA PRO A 562 3.42 14.88 -9.10
C PRO A 562 1.93 15.23 -9.17
N ILE A 563 1.05 14.30 -8.76
CA ILE A 563 -0.41 14.52 -8.74
C ILE A 563 -0.80 15.65 -7.79
N MET A 564 -0.07 15.80 -6.68
CA MET A 564 -0.35 16.82 -5.66
C MET A 564 0.33 18.16 -5.95
N LYS A 565 1.33 18.22 -6.85
CA LYS A 565 2.04 19.47 -7.24
C LYS A 565 1.11 20.53 -7.86
N ARG A 566 -0.01 20.12 -8.47
CA ARG A 566 -1.01 21.06 -9.02
C ARG A 566 -1.66 21.93 -7.95
N TYR A 567 -1.69 21.45 -6.71
CA TYR A 567 -2.22 22.20 -5.57
C TYR A 567 -1.17 23.13 -4.94
N ASP A 568 0.10 22.78 -5.05
CA ASP A 568 1.22 23.61 -4.56
C ASP A 568 1.37 24.93 -5.34
N THR A 569 1.04 24.92 -6.63
CA THR A 569 1.03 26.15 -7.46
C THR A 569 -0.04 27.17 -7.04
N ILE A 570 -1.02 26.77 -6.22
CA ILE A 570 -2.05 27.67 -5.69
C ILE A 570 -1.53 28.45 -4.47
N TYR A 571 -0.51 27.94 -3.77
CA TYR A 571 -0.04 28.48 -2.48
C TYR A 571 1.32 29.20 -2.54
N ASN A 572 1.98 29.24 -3.70
CA ASN A 572 3.25 29.94 -3.89
C ASN A 572 3.05 31.47 -3.97
N ILE A 573 2.72 32.11 -2.84
CA ILE A 573 2.53 33.55 -2.68
C ILE A 573 3.89 34.18 -2.35
N ARG A 574 4.43 35.03 -3.24
CA ARG A 574 5.59 35.88 -2.90
C ARG A 574 5.12 37.21 -2.30
N TYR A 575 5.69 37.58 -1.16
CA TYR A 575 5.38 38.81 -0.43
C TYR A 575 6.22 40.00 -0.95
N PHE A 576 5.57 41.13 -1.22
CA PHE A 576 6.24 42.42 -1.43
C PHE A 576 5.84 43.39 -0.31
N PRO A 577 6.79 43.92 0.49
CA PRO A 577 6.48 44.97 1.45
C PRO A 577 6.34 46.31 0.71
N ILE A 578 5.20 47.00 0.90
CA ILE A 578 5.02 48.38 0.46
C ILE A 578 4.80 49.24 1.70
N THR A 579 5.63 50.26 1.89
CA THR A 579 5.46 51.24 2.96
C THR A 579 4.79 52.49 2.39
N THR A 580 3.70 52.96 2.99
CA THR A 580 3.04 54.21 2.59
C THR A 580 2.75 55.07 3.81
N TYR A 581 2.90 56.38 3.65
CA TYR A 581 2.78 57.36 4.74
C TYR A 581 1.40 58.00 4.72
N VAL A 582 0.63 57.83 5.80
CA VAL A 582 -0.73 58.38 5.91
C VAL A 582 -0.92 58.92 7.33
N TYR A 583 -1.37 60.18 7.46
CA TYR A 583 -1.56 60.89 8.74
C TYR A 583 -0.36 60.85 9.70
N GLY A 584 0.85 61.12 9.21
CA GLY A 584 2.04 61.28 10.07
C GLY A 584 2.62 59.99 10.63
N ARG A 585 2.16 58.81 10.18
CA ARG A 585 2.76 57.51 10.51
C ARG A 585 3.03 56.68 9.25
N TYR A 586 4.13 55.94 9.27
CA TYR A 586 4.43 54.90 8.28
C TYR A 586 3.50 53.71 8.51
N ILE A 587 2.72 53.35 7.50
CA ILE A 587 1.88 52.14 7.50
C ILE A 587 2.50 51.17 6.50
N HIS A 588 2.88 50.00 6.97
CA HIS A 588 3.37 48.91 6.12
C HIS A 588 2.16 48.10 5.62
N PHE A 589 1.96 48.08 4.30
CA PHE A 589 0.97 47.23 3.65
C PHE A 589 1.65 45.94 3.18
N ARG A 590 1.06 44.80 3.53
CA ARG A 590 1.41 43.48 2.99
C ARG A 590 0.41 43.18 1.88
N ILE A 591 0.85 43.20 0.62
CA ILE A 591 -0.01 42.84 -0.53
C ILE A 591 0.42 41.47 -1.04
N GLU A 592 -0.54 40.55 -1.12
CA GLU A 592 -0.37 39.23 -1.73
C GLU A 592 -0.68 39.32 -3.22
N THR A 593 0.25 38.90 -4.07
CA THR A 593 -0.02 38.74 -5.52
C THR A 593 0.32 37.32 -5.96
N VAL A 594 -0.69 36.60 -6.43
CA VAL A 594 -0.55 35.27 -7.06
C VAL A 594 0.01 35.46 -8.47
N LYS A 595 1.19 34.89 -8.76
CA LYS A 595 1.78 34.93 -10.10
C LYS A 595 1.42 33.65 -10.86
N THR A 596 0.55 33.73 -11.87
CA THR A 596 0.26 32.60 -12.77
C THR A 596 1.30 32.52 -13.90
N PRO A 597 1.63 31.33 -14.45
CA PRO A 597 2.78 31.14 -15.35
C PRO A 597 2.64 31.75 -16.76
N ASN A 598 1.47 32.29 -17.12
CA ASN A 598 1.24 32.89 -18.44
C ASN A 598 1.02 34.40 -18.30
N ASP A 599 2.11 35.15 -18.38
CA ASP A 599 2.11 36.58 -18.68
C ASP A 599 1.65 36.79 -20.13
N ASP A 600 0.33 36.76 -20.36
CA ASP A 600 -0.33 37.57 -21.39
C ASP A 600 -1.86 37.40 -21.26
N ALA A 601 -2.54 38.51 -20.93
CA ALA A 601 -3.98 38.67 -20.73
C ALA A 601 -4.53 38.34 -19.33
N MET A 602 -4.33 39.27 -18.39
CA MET A 602 -5.22 39.48 -17.24
C MET A 602 -6.69 39.60 -17.73
N ARG A 603 -7.47 38.52 -17.58
CA ARG A 603 -8.93 38.53 -17.75
C ARG A 603 -9.54 38.77 -16.37
N GLY A 604 -10.56 39.62 -16.29
CA GLY A 604 -11.19 40.11 -15.05
C GLY A 604 -11.85 39.09 -14.10
N ARG A 605 -11.47 37.81 -14.16
CA ARG A 605 -11.78 36.80 -13.13
C ARG A 605 -10.85 36.90 -11.91
N ASP A 606 -9.64 37.45 -12.07
CA ASP A 606 -8.61 37.41 -11.03
C ASP A 606 -8.74 38.52 -9.97
N ILE A 607 -9.54 39.55 -10.22
CA ILE A 607 -9.83 40.62 -9.25
C ILE A 607 -10.67 40.10 -8.07
N LEU A 608 -11.45 39.03 -8.27
CA LEU A 608 -12.31 38.48 -7.22
C LEU A 608 -11.54 37.77 -6.10
N TYR A 609 -10.31 37.30 -6.37
CA TYR A 609 -9.51 36.57 -5.38
C TYR A 609 -8.72 37.51 -4.45
N ALA A 610 -8.34 38.70 -4.93
CA ALA A 610 -7.61 39.68 -4.12
C ALA A 610 -8.42 40.22 -2.91
N PHE A 611 -9.76 40.12 -2.94
CA PHE A 611 -10.62 40.65 -1.87
C PHE A 611 -10.95 39.64 -0.77
N ARG A 612 -10.58 38.36 -0.91
CA ARG A 612 -10.95 37.31 0.06
C ARG A 612 -10.05 37.28 1.30
N TYR A 613 -8.98 38.07 1.36
CA TYR A 613 -7.91 37.95 2.37
C TYR A 613 -7.74 39.14 3.33
N ILE A 614 -8.72 40.05 3.43
CA ILE A 614 -8.68 41.17 4.40
C ILE A 614 -9.35 40.82 5.74
N TYR A 615 -10.02 39.67 5.88
CA TYR A 615 -10.69 39.27 7.13
C TYR A 615 -9.96 38.13 7.83
N SER A 616 -8.80 38.44 8.39
CA SER A 616 -8.24 37.73 9.55
C SER A 616 -7.79 38.79 10.55
N LEU A 617 -8.69 39.17 11.45
CA LEU A 617 -8.33 39.92 12.65
C LEU A 617 -8.44 38.97 13.83
N GLU A 618 -7.36 38.94 14.60
CA GLU A 618 -7.13 38.13 15.79
C GLU A 618 -8.31 38.12 16.78
N MET A 619 -8.55 36.94 17.33
CA MET A 619 -9.43 36.72 18.48
C MET A 619 -8.91 37.50 19.69
N THR A 620 -9.75 38.38 20.25
CA THR A 620 -9.79 38.70 21.70
C THR A 620 -11.00 39.60 22.03
N LEU A 621 -12.24 39.10 21.90
CA LEU A 621 -13.44 39.86 22.33
C LEU A 621 -14.47 38.99 23.09
N PRO A 622 -15.15 39.53 24.12
CA PRO A 622 -15.99 38.79 25.07
C PRO A 622 -17.34 38.32 24.48
N MET A 623 -17.94 37.30 25.13
CA MET A 623 -19.11 36.49 24.68
C MET A 623 -20.36 37.26 24.20
N THR A 624 -20.54 38.53 24.56
CA THR A 624 -21.66 39.35 24.06
C THR A 624 -21.49 39.76 22.59
N MET A 625 -20.26 39.75 22.05
CA MET A 625 -19.96 40.11 20.66
C MET A 625 -20.07 38.92 19.68
N GLN A 626 -20.06 37.68 20.19
CA GLN A 626 -20.24 36.47 19.38
C GLN A 626 -21.64 36.37 18.76
N ARG A 627 -22.70 36.89 19.42
CA ARG A 627 -24.07 36.87 18.89
C ARG A 627 -24.26 37.86 17.73
N SER A 628 -23.59 39.01 17.76
CA SER A 628 -23.58 39.98 16.67
C SER A 628 -22.76 39.49 15.47
N LEU A 629 -21.66 38.76 15.71
CA LEU A 629 -20.86 38.13 14.66
C LEU A 629 -21.59 36.95 14.00
N LEU A 630 -22.41 36.21 14.77
CA LEU A 630 -23.29 35.16 14.25
C LEU A 630 -24.38 35.73 13.33
N GLY A 631 -24.97 36.88 13.69
CA GLY A 631 -25.89 37.62 12.82
C GLY A 631 -25.22 38.11 11.53
N LEU A 632 -23.99 38.61 11.62
CA LEU A 632 -23.22 39.09 10.46
C LEU A 632 -22.80 37.96 9.52
N THR A 633 -22.44 36.80 10.07
CA THR A 633 -22.09 35.58 9.31
C THR A 633 -23.31 34.94 8.66
N VAL A 634 -24.47 34.93 9.33
CA VAL A 634 -25.73 34.49 8.72
C VAL A 634 -26.16 35.44 7.59
N LEU A 635 -26.03 36.76 7.76
CA LEU A 635 -26.32 37.75 6.70
C LEU A 635 -25.36 37.65 5.50
N THR A 636 -24.07 37.37 5.74
CA THR A 636 -23.11 37.16 4.64
C THR A 636 -23.31 35.81 3.95
N ILE A 637 -23.66 34.74 4.67
CA ILE A 637 -23.99 33.45 4.07
C ILE A 637 -25.29 33.55 3.26
N VAL A 638 -26.31 34.23 3.77
CA VAL A 638 -27.56 34.48 3.04
C VAL A 638 -27.29 35.35 1.81
N GLY A 639 -26.55 36.46 1.93
CA GLY A 639 -26.16 37.31 0.80
C GLY A 639 -25.31 36.59 -0.25
N LEU A 640 -24.39 35.71 0.17
CA LEU A 640 -23.56 34.89 -0.71
C LEU A 640 -24.40 33.79 -1.40
N MET A 641 -25.34 33.17 -0.68
CA MET A 641 -26.30 32.21 -1.24
C MET A 641 -27.24 32.88 -2.24
N THR A 642 -27.79 34.06 -1.94
CA THR A 642 -28.64 34.84 -2.86
C THR A 642 -27.85 35.28 -4.10
N PHE A 643 -26.57 35.66 -3.95
CA PHE A 643 -25.68 36.00 -5.07
C PHE A 643 -25.33 34.77 -5.93
N LEU A 644 -25.02 33.63 -5.31
CA LEU A 644 -24.74 32.37 -6.00
C LEU A 644 -25.99 31.81 -6.71
N LEU A 645 -27.17 31.93 -6.09
CA LEU A 645 -28.46 31.62 -6.71
C LEU A 645 -28.74 32.57 -7.88
N SER A 646 -28.43 33.87 -7.76
CA SER A 646 -28.54 34.82 -8.88
C SER A 646 -27.62 34.47 -10.07
N LYS A 647 -26.49 33.79 -9.81
CA LYS A 647 -25.54 33.32 -10.82
C LYS A 647 -25.91 31.96 -11.41
N LYS A 648 -26.52 31.08 -10.62
CA LYS A 648 -27.00 29.75 -11.06
C LYS A 648 -28.30 29.84 -11.88
N LEU A 649 -29.06 30.94 -11.75
CA LEU A 649 -30.19 31.31 -12.63
C LEU A 649 -29.76 32.01 -13.94
N SER A 650 -28.64 31.60 -14.55
CA SER A 650 -28.18 32.11 -15.85
C SER A 650 -28.54 31.24 -17.06
N LEU A 651 -29.48 30.30 -16.90
CA LEU A 651 -30.06 29.54 -18.00
C LEU A 651 -31.55 29.92 -18.16
N GLU A 652 -31.84 30.51 -19.32
CA GLU A 652 -33.13 30.87 -19.92
C GLU A 652 -33.87 32.17 -19.49
N THR A 653 -34.45 32.81 -20.50
CA THR A 653 -34.77 34.24 -20.60
C THR A 653 -36.28 34.53 -20.49
N ARG A 654 -36.60 35.75 -20.07
CA ARG A 654 -37.86 36.53 -20.25
C ARG A 654 -39.04 36.44 -19.26
N LYS A 655 -39.04 35.63 -18.21
CA LYS A 655 -40.00 35.80 -17.07
C LYS A 655 -39.42 36.60 -15.88
N ARG A 656 -38.45 37.47 -16.18
CA ARG A 656 -37.35 37.79 -15.27
C ARG A 656 -37.51 39.05 -14.40
N ASP A 657 -38.36 40.00 -14.77
CA ASP A 657 -38.36 41.30 -14.07
C ASP A 657 -39.26 41.33 -12.83
N GLY A 658 -40.36 40.56 -12.81
CA GLY A 658 -41.25 40.45 -11.64
C GLY A 658 -40.61 39.72 -10.46
N LEU A 659 -39.94 38.59 -10.71
CA LEU A 659 -39.39 37.75 -9.64
C LEU A 659 -38.20 38.39 -8.92
N LEU A 660 -37.39 39.19 -9.63
CA LEU A 660 -36.24 39.90 -9.05
C LEU A 660 -36.71 41.08 -8.19
N LEU A 661 -37.75 41.80 -8.62
CA LEU A 661 -38.37 42.88 -7.85
C LEU A 661 -39.10 42.34 -6.61
N ASP A 662 -39.81 41.22 -6.72
CA ASP A 662 -40.44 40.54 -5.58
C ASP A 662 -39.40 40.03 -4.56
N MET A 663 -38.27 39.49 -5.03
CA MET A 663 -37.17 39.09 -4.13
C MET A 663 -36.53 40.29 -3.42
N ILE A 664 -36.32 41.40 -4.13
CA ILE A 664 -35.75 42.63 -3.55
C ILE A 664 -36.74 43.24 -2.53
N ALA A 665 -38.04 43.25 -2.84
CA ALA A 665 -39.08 43.71 -1.91
C ALA A 665 -39.18 42.82 -0.66
N ASN A 666 -39.07 41.50 -0.82
CA ASN A 666 -39.13 40.55 0.29
C ASN A 666 -37.88 40.63 1.19
N ILE A 667 -36.69 40.85 0.60
CA ILE A 667 -35.45 41.08 1.34
C ILE A 667 -35.47 42.45 2.05
N SER A 668 -36.02 43.49 1.41
CA SER A 668 -36.23 44.80 2.04
C SER A 668 -37.19 44.70 3.23
N GLY A 669 -38.29 43.95 3.11
CA GLY A 669 -39.23 43.72 4.21
C GLY A 669 -38.63 42.90 5.36
N HIS A 670 -37.70 41.97 5.09
CA HIS A 670 -36.94 41.28 6.12
C HIS A 670 -35.91 42.17 6.82
N LEU A 671 -35.31 43.12 6.09
CA LEU A 671 -34.42 44.13 6.65
C LEU A 671 -35.18 45.14 7.53
N ASP A 672 -36.39 45.57 7.14
CA ASP A 672 -37.24 46.46 7.94
C ASP A 672 -37.70 45.80 9.25
N ARG A 673 -38.01 44.49 9.22
CA ARG A 673 -38.35 43.71 10.44
C ARG A 673 -37.14 43.52 11.36
N LEU A 674 -35.95 43.42 10.79
CA LEU A 674 -34.70 43.41 11.56
C LEU A 674 -34.46 44.79 12.20
N ASP A 675 -34.69 45.89 11.48
CA ASP A 675 -34.59 47.26 11.99
C ASP A 675 -35.53 47.49 13.18
N SER A 676 -36.79 47.01 13.10
CA SER A 676 -37.73 47.06 14.23
C SER A 676 -37.30 46.21 15.44
N GLY A 677 -36.61 45.09 15.22
CA GLY A 677 -36.05 44.26 16.29
C GLY A 677 -34.81 44.89 16.94
N PHE A 678 -34.14 45.82 16.25
CA PHE A 678 -33.01 46.58 16.78
C PHE A 678 -33.44 47.78 17.62
N ASP A 679 -34.63 48.36 17.38
CA ASP A 679 -35.17 49.43 18.23
C ASP A 679 -35.44 48.95 19.68
N ASP A 680 -35.90 47.70 19.84
CA ASP A 680 -36.06 47.07 21.16
C ASP A 680 -34.72 46.82 21.89
N ILE A 681 -33.64 46.57 21.14
CA ILE A 681 -32.29 46.37 21.68
C ILE A 681 -31.60 47.72 21.95
N ALA A 682 -31.90 48.75 21.14
CA ALA A 682 -31.38 50.10 21.28
C ALA A 682 -31.92 50.84 22.51
N ALA A 683 -33.09 50.43 23.06
CA ALA A 683 -33.62 50.94 24.32
C ALA A 683 -32.72 50.61 25.54
N GLN A 684 -31.84 49.60 25.44
CA GLN A 684 -30.99 49.17 26.55
C GLN A 684 -29.57 49.76 26.54
N THR A 685 -29.04 50.24 25.41
CA THR A 685 -27.68 50.81 25.35
C THR A 685 -27.53 51.87 24.25
N GLY A 686 -27.60 53.16 24.62
CA GLY A 686 -27.56 54.30 23.68
C GLY A 686 -26.29 54.44 22.81
N ILE A 687 -25.22 53.67 23.09
CA ILE A 687 -23.94 53.73 22.36
C ILE A 687 -23.93 52.81 21.11
N ALA A 688 -24.79 51.79 21.06
CA ALA A 688 -24.82 50.81 19.97
C ALA A 688 -25.52 51.33 18.69
N ARG A 689 -26.55 52.16 18.84
CA ARG A 689 -27.42 52.63 17.74
C ARG A 689 -26.66 53.42 16.66
N ASN A 690 -25.82 54.37 17.06
CA ASN A 690 -25.07 55.21 16.10
C ASN A 690 -23.96 54.46 15.36
N ARG A 691 -23.39 53.39 15.94
CA ARG A 691 -22.41 52.53 15.25
C ARG A 691 -23.10 51.56 14.30
N LEU A 692 -24.24 51.00 14.67
CA LEU A 692 -25.03 50.11 13.80
C LEU A 692 -25.63 50.85 12.60
N LEU A 693 -26.22 52.04 12.82
CA LEU A 693 -26.79 52.85 11.73
C LEU A 693 -25.73 53.29 10.72
N ARG A 694 -24.49 53.57 11.16
CA ARG A 694 -23.37 53.83 10.25
C ARG A 694 -22.96 52.59 9.46
N LEU A 695 -23.04 51.40 10.07
CA LEU A 695 -22.69 50.14 9.41
C LEU A 695 -23.75 49.73 8.37
N VAL A 696 -25.02 49.96 8.67
CA VAL A 696 -26.16 49.76 7.75
C VAL A 696 -26.09 50.76 6.59
N ALA A 697 -25.79 52.03 6.87
CA ALA A 697 -25.58 53.05 5.82
C ALA A 697 -24.42 52.68 4.89
N LEU A 698 -23.29 52.22 5.44
CA LEU A 698 -22.12 51.78 4.67
C LEU A 698 -22.45 50.55 3.80
N HIS A 699 -23.30 49.64 4.29
CA HIS A 699 -23.73 48.47 3.53
C HIS A 699 -24.69 48.85 2.39
N ARG A 700 -25.58 49.82 2.64
CA ARG A 700 -26.49 50.37 1.63
C ARG A 700 -25.73 51.09 0.50
N GLU A 701 -24.68 51.84 0.84
CA GLU A 701 -23.79 52.47 -0.15
C GLU A 701 -23.02 51.42 -0.97
N ASN A 702 -22.50 50.37 -0.34
CA ASN A 702 -21.79 49.29 -1.05
C ASN A 702 -22.70 48.52 -2.02
N LEU A 703 -23.95 48.27 -1.64
CA LEU A 703 -24.97 47.68 -2.52
C LEU A 703 -25.32 48.59 -3.70
N LEU A 704 -25.42 49.91 -3.48
CA LEU A 704 -25.67 50.89 -4.53
C LEU A 704 -24.48 50.98 -5.51
N ILE A 705 -23.26 50.97 -5.00
CA ILE A 705 -22.02 50.97 -5.81
C ILE A 705 -21.93 49.69 -6.65
N CYS A 706 -22.29 48.53 -6.08
CA CYS A 706 -22.37 47.27 -6.83
C CYS A 706 -23.42 47.30 -7.94
N ALA A 707 -24.59 47.90 -7.69
CA ALA A 707 -25.63 48.09 -8.70
C ALA A 707 -25.16 49.02 -9.84
N LEU A 708 -24.54 50.15 -9.50
CA LEU A 708 -23.99 51.12 -10.46
C LEU A 708 -22.81 50.56 -11.28
N LEU A 709 -21.93 49.77 -10.66
CA LEU A 709 -20.84 49.08 -11.37
C LEU A 709 -21.38 48.00 -12.32
N GLY A 710 -22.45 47.30 -11.93
CA GLY A 710 -23.17 46.38 -12.80
C GLY A 710 -23.79 47.06 -14.03
N GLU A 711 -24.35 48.26 -13.86
CA GLU A 711 -24.90 49.07 -14.95
C GLU A 711 -23.81 49.63 -15.88
N LYS A 712 -22.72 50.13 -15.31
CA LYS A 712 -21.56 50.65 -16.06
C LYS A 712 -20.86 49.57 -16.86
N TRP A 713 -20.82 48.34 -16.34
CA TRP A 713 -20.31 47.16 -17.06
C TRP A 713 -21.25 46.75 -18.22
N ARG A 714 -22.57 46.83 -18.00
CA ARG A 714 -23.59 46.60 -19.03
C ARG A 714 -23.46 47.60 -20.20
N GLN A 715 -23.29 48.88 -19.90
CA GLN A 715 -23.04 49.93 -20.92
C GLN A 715 -21.75 49.69 -21.71
N LYS A 716 -20.68 49.22 -21.05
CA LYS A 716 -19.38 48.95 -21.66
C LYS A 716 -19.40 47.75 -22.62
N GLN A 717 -20.25 46.74 -22.37
CA GLN A 717 -20.46 45.62 -23.28
C GLN A 717 -21.29 46.02 -24.51
N THR A 718 -22.34 46.85 -24.36
CA THR A 718 -23.07 47.39 -25.52
C THR A 718 -22.21 48.29 -26.40
N LEU A 719 -21.23 49.00 -25.84
CA LEU A 719 -20.27 49.84 -26.59
C LEU A 719 -19.14 49.05 -27.28
N SER A 720 -18.85 47.81 -26.87
CA SER A 720 -17.74 47.02 -27.44
C SER A 720 -18.14 46.08 -28.58
N ILE A 721 -19.42 46.01 -28.95
CA ILE A 721 -19.94 45.14 -30.03
C ILE A 721 -19.88 45.84 -31.41
N GLY A 722 -19.49 47.12 -31.48
CA GLY A 722 -19.63 47.95 -32.70
C GLY A 722 -18.37 48.48 -33.41
N LYS A 723 -17.17 47.87 -33.32
CA LYS A 723 -16.00 48.36 -34.12
C LYS A 723 -15.19 47.25 -34.81
N PRO A 724 -14.96 47.33 -36.15
CA PRO A 724 -14.26 46.30 -36.92
C PRO A 724 -12.73 46.28 -36.72
N MET A 725 -12.18 45.09 -36.93
CA MET A 725 -10.89 44.55 -36.47
C MET A 725 -9.62 45.13 -37.14
N THR A 726 -9.66 46.29 -37.79
CA THR A 726 -8.54 46.78 -38.65
C THR A 726 -7.66 47.86 -38.02
N MET A 727 -8.02 48.43 -36.85
CA MET A 727 -7.21 49.47 -36.18
C MET A 727 -6.12 48.95 -35.22
N MET A 728 -6.18 47.70 -34.75
CA MET A 728 -5.17 47.16 -33.82
C MET A 728 -3.83 46.84 -34.50
N ALA A 729 -3.81 46.58 -35.81
CA ALA A 729 -2.59 46.31 -36.56
C ALA A 729 -1.72 47.57 -36.77
N LYS A 730 -2.32 48.78 -36.87
CA LYS A 730 -1.58 50.04 -37.03
C LYS A 730 -0.96 50.57 -35.72
N ARG A 731 -1.49 50.21 -34.54
CA ARG A 731 -0.93 50.64 -33.24
C ARG A 731 0.31 49.85 -32.79
N ARG A 732 0.46 48.58 -33.19
CA ARG A 732 1.65 47.76 -32.88
C ARG A 732 2.92 48.24 -33.60
N LYS A 733 2.80 48.88 -34.78
CA LYS A 733 3.95 49.39 -35.57
C LYS A 733 4.47 50.78 -35.12
N ARG A 734 3.70 51.53 -34.32
CA ARG A 734 4.12 52.80 -33.68
C ARG A 734 4.77 52.60 -32.31
N ARG A 735 4.37 51.58 -31.54
CA ARG A 735 4.97 51.26 -30.22
C ARG A 735 6.40 50.72 -30.28
N ARG A 736 6.79 50.00 -31.35
CA ARG A 736 8.19 49.56 -31.55
C ARG A 736 9.17 50.70 -31.86
N ARG A 737 8.70 51.88 -32.30
CA ARG A 737 9.55 53.05 -32.55
C ARG A 737 9.71 53.97 -31.32
N PHE A 738 8.86 53.84 -30.30
CA PHE A 738 8.93 54.66 -29.09
C PHE A 738 9.80 54.03 -27.98
N ILE A 739 10.01 52.71 -28.03
CA ILE A 739 10.80 51.97 -27.01
C ILE A 739 12.31 51.99 -27.31
N LEU A 740 12.73 52.38 -28.52
CA LEU A 740 14.14 52.49 -28.91
C LEU A 740 14.77 53.89 -28.70
N SER A 741 14.01 54.90 -28.23
CA SER A 741 14.54 56.26 -28.00
C SER A 741 14.57 56.70 -26.53
N HIS A 742 14.43 55.77 -25.57
CA HIS A 742 14.47 56.09 -24.14
C HIS A 742 15.42 55.21 -23.31
N TYR A 743 16.36 54.55 -23.98
CA TYR A 743 17.42 53.76 -23.32
C TYR A 743 18.79 54.47 -23.29
N HIS A 744 18.83 55.80 -23.45
CA HIS A 744 20.08 56.59 -23.44
C HIS A 744 19.95 58.01 -22.86
N ARG A 745 19.17 58.18 -21.78
CA ARG A 745 19.27 59.34 -20.88
C ARG A 745 19.16 58.90 -19.44
#